data_AF-A0A7Z0MCA1-F1
#
_entry.id   AF-A0A7Z0MCA1-F1
#
_cell.length_a   1.000
_cell.length_b   1.000
_cell.length_c   1.000
_cell.angle_alpha   90.00
_cell.angle_beta   90.00
_cell.angle_gamma   90.00
#
_symmetry.space_group_name_H-M   'P 1'
#
loop_
_entity.id
_entity.type
_entity.pdbx_description
1 polymer ?
#
loop_
_entity_poly.entity_id
_entity_poly.type
_entity_poly.pdbx_seq_one_letter_code
_entity_poly.pdbx_strand_id
1 'polypeptide(L)'
;MDDLPGTDGDDVFNAPLSRAGELPVSEQTLQGIDKLDGGEGYDVLNASLNGFSGAFDAENPEIANIEQYNLTVAADGAVGALDLARANGYEVLQNLNSRGYLDLYNVNVDAAGAAPTIALTNVRGNTAVSYDTSVSAVEVQNVVASQVGSASNSVNLRVDVIAASAGINTLNLDVSNGVYLNLSRDAQRVENLNITGSGVLQLTTSTDFVNLVSLNSADYSGDLNLDISGSVTLENAVTGEGDDTLAIHGDNFVTDNGLNVDFGGGTNQLILTDVENDDDVSNLDFVTNTVTGMNTGALIFRDRITLADDATLDLDGLDDIETLLFHDVEDSGVSDFTILNSAANLTIDSTWDFEIDGAIRGGFETLGVITGDDASFELDGEVGNLTDVTVNAGGEADIGVYNAATLVSLAVAAGDDASVVIDTTFDDEDSLDALETVNVTSTAGDVDLSVEGNTNPDGSTLASLTEVNVVAAYDADVVMQDISGEFALDVQAGLAADAVSGINNLDADVSLSNVGVTSVNVAAGDDADVYIDNAPNLVSVDVVAGTTTADGYTSNADVELVADADNFDSLTTVNVSASSDATLEMRGTAGQPGVQPVQAFTIAAGALVNTGSYVFSFPGYGLLNVDISGAEAPYANNTSTAVAQKIINAINTLVPGYSAVWEGDATAEKLVTITGDNEASADWIQVVNAGNRVITERVDLRDDGQEFIAGEGFDGLETITVDAGEDADVELTDVSGNFDLVVTAGDDAWIDLDNTGAVTVTVTAVDHVDLDVQGDTIGNSSLETIEVASDTADITLEGDLSSFTTLDVSGVATLLTVDASAAEYDDFVTYEIGATGIVNFTAQDYNVIDSHREVFKFVGEDVGTVVIDNFDDSPIAAVRDALDFSAFANITGAANLAFADDGLDLVITAADGQFDGAITLVGLAGQADFVADFSIIYM
;
A
#
# COMPACT_ATOMS: atom_id res chain seq x y z
N MET A 1 46.33 14.71 75.18
CA MET A 1 47.71 14.45 74.72
C MET A 1 47.99 13.06 75.20
N ASP A 2 47.55 12.13 74.39
CA ASP A 2 47.77 10.72 74.65
C ASP A 2 48.95 10.29 73.76
N ASP A 3 49.97 9.71 74.39
CA ASP A 3 51.12 9.09 73.73
C ASP A 3 50.91 7.58 73.82
N LEU A 4 50.46 6.97 72.73
CA LEU A 4 49.99 5.60 72.65
C LEU A 4 50.95 4.77 71.76
N PRO A 5 52.04 4.23 72.33
CA PRO A 5 52.89 3.29 71.63
C PRO A 5 52.26 1.89 71.62
N GLY A 6 52.27 1.24 70.47
CA GLY A 6 51.96 -0.16 70.28
C GLY A 6 53.17 -1.05 70.57
N THR A 7 53.06 -2.30 70.14
CA THR A 7 53.94 -3.42 70.45
C THR A 7 54.64 -3.95 69.20
N ASP A 8 55.21 -5.16 69.27
CA ASP A 8 55.83 -5.82 68.12
C ASP A 8 54.81 -6.76 67.39
N GLY A 9 53.50 -6.61 67.64
CA GLY A 9 52.47 -7.39 66.97
C GLY A 9 51.17 -6.61 66.83
N ASP A 10 50.24 -7.15 66.04
CA ASP A 10 49.02 -6.47 65.58
C ASP A 10 48.20 -5.82 66.72
N ASP A 11 48.23 -4.49 66.78
CA ASP A 11 47.55 -3.63 67.74
C ASP A 11 46.31 -2.94 67.13
N VAL A 12 45.36 -2.58 68.01
CA VAL A 12 44.13 -1.89 67.61
C VAL A 12 43.93 -0.63 68.44
N PHE A 13 43.97 0.52 67.77
CA PHE A 13 43.72 1.84 68.33
C PHE A 13 42.26 2.23 68.08
N ASN A 14 41.57 2.75 69.09
CA ASN A 14 40.16 3.14 68.98
C ASN A 14 39.98 4.61 69.38
N ALA A 15 39.47 5.41 68.44
CA ALA A 15 39.13 6.82 68.60
C ALA A 15 37.65 7.08 68.25
N PRO A 16 36.69 6.58 69.08
CA PRO A 16 35.27 6.84 68.87
C PRO A 16 34.93 8.31 69.15
N LEU A 17 33.76 8.78 68.71
CA LEU A 17 33.26 10.08 69.15
C LEU A 17 33.02 10.10 70.67
N SER A 18 33.52 11.13 71.36
CA SER A 18 33.16 11.41 72.75
C SER A 18 32.07 12.47 72.80
N ARG A 19 31.45 12.63 73.98
CA ARG A 19 30.51 13.73 74.21
C ARG A 19 31.31 14.98 74.59
N ALA A 20 31.09 16.08 73.88
CA ALA A 20 31.74 17.38 74.14
C ALA A 20 31.20 18.03 75.43
N GLY A 21 31.63 17.52 76.59
CA GLY A 21 31.18 18.00 77.90
C GLY A 21 29.65 17.91 78.10
N GLU A 22 29.03 18.97 78.64
CA GLU A 22 27.57 19.01 78.84
C GLU A 22 26.77 19.33 77.57
N LEU A 23 27.43 19.72 76.47
CA LEU A 23 26.77 20.11 75.24
C LEU A 23 26.19 18.88 74.50
N PRO A 24 25.11 19.05 73.71
CA PRO A 24 24.50 17.98 72.93
C PRO A 24 25.25 17.66 71.64
N VAL A 25 26.52 18.04 71.52
CA VAL A 25 27.37 17.75 70.36
C VAL A 25 28.39 16.67 70.72
N SER A 26 28.63 15.74 69.80
CA SER A 26 29.78 14.85 69.86
C SER A 26 31.04 15.63 69.49
N GLU A 27 32.20 15.23 70.01
CA GLU A 27 33.52 15.69 69.60
C GLU A 27 34.36 14.50 69.15
N GLN A 28 35.28 14.76 68.22
CA GLN A 28 36.28 13.81 67.78
C GLN A 28 37.35 13.62 68.87
N THR A 29 37.64 12.37 69.22
CA THR A 29 38.67 12.03 70.22
C THR A 29 40.08 11.97 69.63
N LEU A 30 40.22 11.71 68.33
CA LEU A 30 41.49 11.81 67.61
C LEU A 30 41.78 13.29 67.31
N GLN A 31 42.65 13.91 68.10
CA GLN A 31 42.97 15.33 68.06
C GLN A 31 44.44 15.56 67.74
N GLY A 32 44.80 16.81 67.40
CA GLY A 32 46.15 17.22 67.03
C GLY A 32 47.26 16.95 68.04
N ILE A 33 46.88 16.87 69.30
CA ILE A 33 47.80 16.63 70.42
C ILE A 33 48.09 15.14 70.63
N ASP A 34 47.44 14.25 69.88
CA ASP A 34 47.60 12.81 70.08
C ASP A 34 48.74 12.28 69.23
N LYS A 35 49.50 11.34 69.83
CA LYS A 35 50.60 10.63 69.20
C LYS A 35 50.33 9.13 69.28
N LEU A 36 50.16 8.52 68.11
CA LEU A 36 49.95 7.09 67.95
C LEU A 36 51.14 6.52 67.18
N ASP A 37 51.72 5.43 67.67
CA ASP A 37 52.82 4.72 67.01
C ASP A 37 52.54 3.22 67.15
N GLY A 38 52.20 2.52 66.07
CA GLY A 38 51.79 1.10 66.17
C GLY A 38 52.94 0.14 66.48
N GLY A 39 54.18 0.48 66.10
CA GLY A 39 55.35 -0.35 66.35
C GLY A 39 55.66 -1.29 65.17
N GLU A 40 55.93 -2.57 65.44
CA GLU A 40 56.01 -3.59 64.39
C GLU A 40 54.68 -4.36 64.37
N GLY A 41 54.18 -4.78 63.21
CA GLY A 41 52.94 -5.56 63.13
C GLY A 41 52.05 -5.09 61.99
N TYR A 42 50.80 -5.54 62.00
CA TYR A 42 49.72 -4.95 61.20
C TYR A 42 48.71 -4.28 62.14
N ASP A 43 48.82 -2.97 62.26
CA ASP A 43 48.09 -2.18 63.24
C ASP A 43 46.89 -1.46 62.61
N VAL A 44 45.81 -1.34 63.40
CA VAL A 44 44.52 -0.80 62.92
C VAL A 44 44.06 0.37 63.78
N LEU A 45 43.71 1.49 63.16
CA LEU A 45 43.05 2.63 63.79
C LEU A 45 41.55 2.66 63.44
N ASN A 46 40.68 2.46 64.43
CA ASN A 46 39.23 2.68 64.29
C ASN A 46 38.84 4.08 64.78
N ALA A 47 38.56 5.01 63.88
CA ALA A 47 38.20 6.39 64.20
C ALA A 47 36.80 6.77 63.70
N SER A 48 36.02 7.43 64.55
CA SER A 48 34.77 8.09 64.13
C SER A 48 34.99 9.59 64.06
N LEU A 49 34.64 10.20 62.93
CA LEU A 49 34.91 11.60 62.62
C LEU A 49 33.60 12.39 62.52
N ASN A 50 33.59 13.62 63.02
CA ASN A 50 32.40 14.48 63.01
C ASN A 50 32.75 15.97 62.86
N GLY A 51 33.63 16.26 61.90
CA GLY A 51 33.94 17.61 61.44
C GLY A 51 34.84 18.38 62.37
N PHE A 52 35.89 18.98 61.81
CA PHE A 52 36.67 19.96 62.53
C PHE A 52 35.79 21.19 62.78
N SER A 53 35.20 21.30 63.97
CA SER A 53 34.77 22.62 64.43
C SER A 53 36.05 23.46 64.48
N GLY A 54 36.17 24.50 63.65
CA GLY A 54 37.33 25.39 63.57
C GLY A 54 37.65 26.19 64.85
N ALA A 55 37.27 25.67 66.01
CA ALA A 55 37.46 26.21 67.34
C ALA A 55 38.63 25.56 68.12
N PHE A 56 39.31 24.56 67.56
CA PHE A 56 40.54 23.99 68.13
C PHE A 56 41.72 24.20 67.17
N ASP A 57 42.68 25.03 67.58
CA ASP A 57 43.87 25.37 66.83
C ASP A 57 44.74 24.13 66.52
N ALA A 58 44.73 23.73 65.24
CA ALA A 58 45.90 23.74 64.34
C ALA A 58 47.04 22.71 64.48
N GLU A 59 46.87 21.59 65.19
CA GLU A 59 47.81 20.47 65.04
C GLU A 59 47.11 19.23 64.48
N ASN A 60 47.78 18.50 63.59
CA ASN A 60 47.35 17.21 63.07
C ASN A 60 47.89 16.12 64.00
N PRO A 61 47.15 15.03 64.27
CA PRO A 61 47.66 13.93 65.08
C PRO A 61 48.97 13.40 64.47
N GLU A 62 49.93 13.03 65.32
CA GLU A 62 51.14 12.34 64.87
C GLU A 62 50.85 10.85 64.87
N ILE A 63 50.75 10.25 63.69
CA ILE A 63 50.44 8.82 63.54
C ILE A 63 51.60 8.16 62.79
N ALA A 64 52.20 7.13 63.36
CA ALA A 64 53.29 6.39 62.73
C ALA A 64 53.02 4.89 62.83
N ASN A 65 53.52 4.13 61.85
CA ASN A 65 53.48 2.66 61.86
C ASN A 65 52.09 2.11 62.19
N ILE A 66 51.03 2.63 61.55
CA ILE A 66 49.69 2.04 61.62
C ILE A 66 49.23 1.80 60.19
N GLU A 67 49.03 0.55 59.80
CA GLU A 67 48.85 0.14 58.42
C GLU A 67 47.41 0.38 57.91
N GLN A 68 46.37 0.27 58.75
CA GLN A 68 44.97 0.41 58.32
C GLN A 68 44.16 1.42 59.14
N TYR A 69 43.53 2.38 58.48
CA TYR A 69 42.65 3.37 59.11
C TYR A 69 41.18 3.10 58.76
N ASN A 70 40.41 2.66 59.74
CA ASN A 70 38.95 2.46 59.65
C ASN A 70 38.23 3.73 60.10
N LEU A 71 37.73 4.50 59.14
CA LEU A 71 37.16 5.83 59.32
C LEU A 71 35.64 5.79 59.09
N THR A 72 34.87 6.36 60.03
CA THR A 72 33.41 6.43 59.94
C THR A 72 32.89 7.85 60.20
N VAL A 73 32.06 8.38 59.29
CA VAL A 73 31.27 9.60 59.48
C VAL A 73 29.80 9.21 59.63
N ALA A 74 29.38 8.96 60.87
CA ALA A 74 28.12 8.27 61.14
C ALA A 74 26.84 9.09 60.86
N ALA A 75 26.91 10.42 60.94
CA ALA A 75 25.76 11.29 60.79
C ALA A 75 25.56 11.72 59.33
N ASP A 76 24.34 11.59 58.82
CA ASP A 76 23.95 12.09 57.50
C ASP A 76 24.09 13.63 57.44
N GLY A 77 24.60 14.13 56.31
CA GLY A 77 24.94 15.55 56.11
C GLY A 77 26.12 16.08 56.94
N ALA A 78 26.74 15.26 57.80
CA ALA A 78 27.96 15.66 58.49
C ALA A 78 29.18 15.58 57.55
N VAL A 79 30.20 16.38 57.84
CA VAL A 79 31.51 16.32 57.20
C VAL A 79 32.49 15.83 58.26
N GLY A 80 33.18 14.71 58.06
CA GLY A 80 34.31 14.26 58.87
C GLY A 80 35.59 14.47 58.08
N ALA A 81 36.65 14.93 58.74
CA ALA A 81 37.91 15.16 58.04
C ALA A 81 39.12 14.72 58.88
N LEU A 82 40.21 14.37 58.20
CA LEU A 82 41.49 14.01 58.80
C LEU A 82 42.63 14.50 57.90
N ASP A 83 43.55 15.25 58.49
CA ASP A 83 44.77 15.71 57.81
C ASP A 83 45.93 14.76 58.14
N LEU A 84 46.50 14.15 57.10
CA LEU A 84 47.54 13.12 57.16
C LEU A 84 48.96 13.66 56.97
N ALA A 85 49.19 14.99 57.00
CA ALA A 85 50.52 15.58 56.83
C ALA A 85 51.55 15.13 57.89
N ARG A 86 51.08 14.65 59.05
CA ARG A 86 51.90 14.10 60.15
C ARG A 86 51.68 12.60 60.37
N ALA A 87 51.07 11.92 59.39
CA ALA A 87 50.87 10.48 59.40
C ALA A 87 51.90 9.81 58.48
N ASN A 88 52.40 8.63 58.87
CA ASN A 88 53.25 7.78 58.04
C ASN A 88 53.00 6.29 58.32
N GLY A 89 53.34 5.42 57.37
CA GLY A 89 53.22 3.97 57.52
C GLY A 89 51.83 3.39 57.22
N TYR A 90 50.83 4.21 56.86
CA TYR A 90 49.52 3.71 56.47
C TYR A 90 49.52 3.15 55.04
N GLU A 91 48.87 2.01 54.88
CA GLU A 91 48.74 1.27 53.62
C GLU A 91 47.29 1.22 53.15
N VAL A 92 46.32 1.32 54.06
CA VAL A 92 44.87 1.24 53.78
C VAL A 92 44.12 2.40 54.47
N LEU A 93 43.37 3.17 53.68
CA LEU A 93 42.42 4.18 54.13
C LEU A 93 41.00 3.66 53.88
N GLN A 94 40.39 3.07 54.91
CA GLN A 94 39.07 2.46 54.82
C GLN A 94 37.97 3.39 55.33
N ASN A 95 37.10 3.86 54.44
CA ASN A 95 35.82 4.45 54.78
C ASN A 95 34.78 3.35 55.07
N LEU A 96 34.37 3.22 56.33
CA LEU A 96 33.51 2.15 56.82
C LEU A 96 32.18 2.72 57.34
N ASN A 97 31.06 2.23 56.83
CA ASN A 97 29.70 2.53 57.29
C ASN A 97 29.32 4.03 57.29
N SER A 98 30.04 4.89 56.57
CA SER A 98 29.76 6.33 56.59
C SER A 98 28.42 6.69 55.96
N ARG A 99 27.78 7.69 56.55
CA ARG A 99 26.56 8.34 56.06
C ARG A 99 26.82 9.79 55.69
N GLY A 100 27.81 10.43 56.31
CA GLY A 100 28.29 11.77 55.96
C GLY A 100 29.51 11.76 55.04
N TYR A 101 29.93 12.96 54.63
CA TYR A 101 31.09 13.21 53.77
C TYR A 101 32.40 12.99 54.54
N LEU A 102 33.31 12.16 54.02
CA LEU A 102 34.67 11.96 54.56
C LEU A 102 35.69 12.74 53.71
N ASP A 103 36.55 13.55 54.34
CA ASP A 103 37.63 14.30 53.68
C ASP A 103 39.00 13.97 54.26
N LEU A 104 39.90 13.43 53.45
CA LEU A 104 41.28 13.14 53.82
C LEU A 104 42.21 14.09 53.08
N TYR A 105 43.06 14.81 53.81
CA TYR A 105 43.99 15.78 53.22
C TYR A 105 45.45 15.39 53.47
N ASN A 106 46.34 15.89 52.61
CA ASN A 106 47.78 15.66 52.68
C ASN A 106 48.12 14.16 52.77
N VAL A 107 47.39 13.34 52.02
CA VAL A 107 47.68 11.91 51.87
C VAL A 107 49.02 11.80 51.15
N ASN A 108 49.90 10.94 51.63
CA ASN A 108 51.23 10.74 51.09
C ASN A 108 51.35 9.35 50.48
N VAL A 109 52.34 9.17 49.62
CA VAL A 109 52.75 7.87 49.11
C VAL A 109 53.82 7.28 50.03
N ASP A 110 54.01 5.97 49.96
CA ASP A 110 55.07 5.31 50.71
C ASP A 110 56.48 5.68 50.18
N ALA A 111 57.52 5.12 50.80
CA ALA A 111 58.90 5.37 50.38
C ALA A 111 59.24 4.84 48.97
N ALA A 112 58.44 3.91 48.43
CA ALA A 112 58.55 3.39 47.08
C ALA A 112 57.69 4.18 46.07
N GLY A 113 56.88 5.13 46.53
CA GLY A 113 55.94 5.91 45.72
C GLY A 113 54.57 5.25 45.53
N ALA A 114 54.25 4.18 46.26
CA ALA A 114 52.95 3.54 46.20
C ALA A 114 51.91 4.33 46.99
N ALA A 115 50.75 4.55 46.38
CA ALA A 115 49.59 5.15 47.04
C ALA A 115 48.90 4.15 47.99
N PRO A 116 48.29 4.62 49.09
CA PRO A 116 47.47 3.77 49.95
C PRO A 116 46.23 3.28 49.20
N THR A 117 45.74 2.09 49.57
CA THR A 117 44.47 1.57 49.09
C THR A 117 43.31 2.34 49.73
N ILE A 118 42.35 2.80 48.92
CA ILE A 118 41.13 3.42 49.39
C ILE A 118 40.03 2.35 49.45
N ALA A 119 39.61 1.95 50.65
CA ALA A 119 38.55 0.97 50.81
C ALA A 119 37.23 1.64 51.21
N LEU A 120 36.14 1.38 50.48
CA LEU A 120 34.80 1.90 50.74
C LEU A 120 33.89 0.71 51.09
N THR A 121 33.37 0.65 52.32
CA THR A 121 32.52 -0.47 52.75
C THR A 121 31.23 0.03 53.40
N ASN A 122 30.07 -0.29 52.80
CA ASN A 122 28.74 0.16 53.26
C ASN A 122 28.64 1.70 53.39
N VAL A 123 29.19 2.42 52.41
CA VAL A 123 29.30 3.89 52.41
C VAL A 123 28.12 4.50 51.65
N ARG A 124 27.49 5.54 52.22
CA ARG A 124 26.42 6.32 51.57
C ARG A 124 26.71 7.81 51.45
N GLY A 125 27.74 8.30 52.15
CA GLY A 125 28.21 9.67 52.03
C GLY A 125 29.46 9.74 51.15
N ASN A 126 29.73 10.91 50.58
CA ASN A 126 30.86 11.13 49.68
C ASN A 126 32.21 10.93 50.38
N THR A 127 33.25 10.61 49.60
CA THR A 127 34.63 10.46 50.09
C THR A 127 35.56 11.30 49.23
N ALA A 128 36.42 12.10 49.85
CA ALA A 128 37.48 12.83 49.19
C ALA A 128 38.84 12.46 49.81
N VAL A 129 39.82 12.25 48.94
CA VAL A 129 41.21 11.95 49.28
C VAL A 129 42.07 12.92 48.48
N SER A 130 42.74 13.84 49.17
CA SER A 130 43.61 14.84 48.56
C SER A 130 45.05 14.55 48.94
N TYR A 131 45.88 14.25 47.94
CA TYR A 131 47.30 14.01 48.13
C TYR A 131 48.06 15.28 48.49
N ASP A 132 49.15 15.12 49.22
CA ASP A 132 50.07 16.19 49.58
C ASP A 132 50.63 16.86 48.32
N THR A 133 50.84 18.18 48.39
CA THR A 133 51.34 18.98 47.26
C THR A 133 52.73 18.56 46.74
N SER A 134 53.49 17.78 47.51
CA SER A 134 54.76 17.19 47.09
C SER A 134 54.60 15.93 46.24
N VAL A 135 53.42 15.30 46.22
CA VAL A 135 53.08 14.18 45.34
C VAL A 135 52.77 14.75 43.96
N SER A 136 53.67 14.51 43.00
CA SER A 136 53.58 15.06 41.64
C SER A 136 52.77 14.21 40.67
N ALA A 137 52.48 12.96 41.01
CA ALA A 137 51.63 12.02 40.28
C ALA A 137 51.35 10.80 41.19
N VAL A 138 50.25 10.10 40.93
CA VAL A 138 49.99 8.78 41.52
C VAL A 138 50.04 7.76 40.39
N GLU A 139 51.06 6.91 40.39
CA GLU A 139 51.22 5.89 39.33
C GLU A 139 50.08 4.86 39.35
N VAL A 140 49.73 4.35 40.54
CA VAL A 140 48.66 3.37 40.72
C VAL A 140 47.85 3.72 41.96
N GLN A 141 46.55 3.93 41.81
CA GLN A 141 45.59 4.06 42.89
C GLN A 141 44.71 2.81 42.96
N ASN A 142 44.73 2.11 44.09
CA ASN A 142 43.81 0.99 44.35
C ASN A 142 42.58 1.47 45.11
N VAL A 143 41.39 1.08 44.65
CA VAL A 143 40.09 1.33 45.29
C VAL A 143 39.33 0.02 45.43
N VAL A 144 38.90 -0.31 46.64
CA VAL A 144 38.06 -1.48 46.92
C VAL A 144 36.70 -0.99 47.38
N ALA A 145 35.65 -1.21 46.59
CA ALA A 145 34.30 -0.73 46.86
C ALA A 145 33.32 -1.89 47.09
N SER A 146 32.71 -1.93 48.27
CA SER A 146 31.70 -2.92 48.63
C SER A 146 30.46 -2.25 49.23
N GLN A 147 29.29 -2.47 48.63
CA GLN A 147 28.02 -1.90 49.11
C GLN A 147 28.09 -0.36 49.22
N VAL A 148 28.41 0.31 48.12
CA VAL A 148 28.61 1.78 48.10
C VAL A 148 27.46 2.44 47.35
N GLY A 149 26.85 3.47 47.93
CA GLY A 149 25.72 4.18 47.32
C GLY A 149 24.45 3.35 47.19
N SER A 150 23.58 3.77 46.27
CA SER A 150 22.33 3.10 45.88
C SER A 150 21.88 3.59 44.50
N ALA A 151 20.98 2.86 43.83
CA ALA A 151 20.44 3.26 42.52
C ALA A 151 19.85 4.69 42.46
N SER A 152 19.33 5.21 43.58
CA SER A 152 18.79 6.57 43.66
C SER A 152 19.78 7.62 44.18
N ASN A 153 21.00 7.21 44.55
CA ASN A 153 22.00 8.10 45.15
C ASN A 153 23.42 7.51 45.04
N SER A 154 24.17 7.94 44.02
CA SER A 154 25.59 7.61 43.85
C SER A 154 26.46 8.34 44.87
N VAL A 155 27.50 7.67 45.35
CA VAL A 155 28.51 8.26 46.23
C VAL A 155 29.58 8.92 45.37
N ASN A 156 29.88 10.20 45.62
CA ASN A 156 31.03 10.83 44.95
C ASN A 156 32.32 10.35 45.63
N LEU A 157 33.21 9.76 44.84
CA LEU A 157 34.61 9.54 45.20
C LEU A 157 35.46 10.60 44.49
N ARG A 158 36.22 11.34 45.28
CA ARG A 158 37.21 12.30 44.78
C ARG A 158 38.62 11.90 45.19
N VAL A 159 39.53 11.76 44.23
CA VAL A 159 40.95 11.46 44.48
C VAL A 159 41.80 12.54 43.80
N ASP A 160 42.13 13.58 44.54
CA ASP A 160 42.79 14.77 44.00
C ASP A 160 44.30 14.73 44.23
N VAL A 161 45.07 14.87 43.14
CA VAL A 161 46.51 15.14 43.19
C VAL A 161 46.69 16.63 42.86
N ILE A 162 47.04 17.44 43.86
CA ILE A 162 46.91 18.91 43.80
C ILE A 162 47.89 19.56 42.81
N ALA A 163 48.99 18.90 42.47
CA ALA A 163 49.96 19.42 41.51
C ALA A 163 49.32 19.59 40.11
N ALA A 164 49.50 20.76 39.48
CA ALA A 164 48.73 21.17 38.30
C ALA A 164 48.92 20.31 37.04
N SER A 165 49.94 19.45 37.01
CA SER A 165 50.23 18.48 35.94
C SER A 165 50.16 17.03 36.43
N ALA A 166 49.60 16.80 37.60
CA ALA A 166 49.57 15.49 38.26
C ALA A 166 48.25 14.78 37.98
N GLY A 167 48.35 13.55 37.49
CA GLY A 167 47.22 12.66 37.26
C GLY A 167 47.30 11.39 38.11
N ILE A 168 46.32 10.53 37.91
CA ILE A 168 46.32 9.15 38.37
C ILE A 168 46.58 8.30 37.13
N ASN A 169 47.78 7.76 36.95
CA ASN A 169 48.08 7.03 35.70
C ASN A 169 47.22 5.76 35.60
N THR A 170 47.11 5.00 36.70
CA THR A 170 46.26 3.80 36.76
C THR A 170 45.32 3.84 37.97
N LEU A 171 44.02 3.61 37.74
CA LEU A 171 43.02 3.38 38.78
C LEU A 171 42.56 1.93 38.73
N ASN A 172 42.79 1.18 39.81
CA ASN A 172 42.26 -0.17 39.99
C ASN A 172 41.01 -0.09 40.88
N LEU A 173 39.86 -0.55 40.39
CA LEU A 173 38.58 -0.56 41.08
C LEU A 173 38.09 -2.01 41.25
N ASP A 174 38.13 -2.51 42.49
CA ASP A 174 37.59 -3.83 42.87
C ASP A 174 36.18 -3.65 43.47
N VAL A 175 35.17 -4.24 42.81
CA VAL A 175 33.74 -4.02 43.08
C VAL A 175 33.11 -5.28 43.66
N SER A 176 32.31 -5.11 44.73
CA SER A 176 31.47 -6.16 45.26
C SER A 176 30.16 -5.65 45.89
N ASN A 177 29.15 -6.52 46.00
CA ASN A 177 27.92 -6.26 46.78
C ASN A 177 27.15 -4.97 46.40
N GLY A 178 27.23 -4.53 45.15
CA GLY A 178 26.53 -3.34 44.62
C GLY A 178 27.27 -2.03 44.89
N VAL A 179 27.65 -1.31 43.83
CA VAL A 179 28.40 -0.06 43.88
C VAL A 179 27.79 0.96 42.92
N TYR A 180 27.42 2.12 43.46
CA TYR A 180 26.91 3.28 42.75
C TYR A 180 27.86 4.44 43.05
N LEU A 181 28.80 4.68 42.15
CA LEU A 181 29.94 5.56 42.36
C LEU A 181 29.95 6.65 41.29
N ASN A 182 30.22 7.87 41.70
CA ASN A 182 30.53 8.96 40.79
C ASN A 182 32.01 9.34 40.96
N LEU A 183 32.82 9.10 39.94
CA LEU A 183 34.18 9.61 39.89
C LEU A 183 34.12 11.06 39.42
N SER A 184 34.42 11.99 40.32
CA SER A 184 34.25 13.41 40.04
C SER A 184 35.32 13.94 39.07
N ARG A 185 35.90 15.12 39.32
CA ARG A 185 36.97 15.75 38.51
C ARG A 185 38.24 14.91 38.32
N ASP A 186 38.25 13.69 38.83
CA ASP A 186 39.38 12.78 38.86
C ASP A 186 39.34 11.83 37.65
N ALA A 187 38.15 11.56 37.08
CA ALA A 187 38.00 10.73 35.88
C ALA A 187 38.78 11.31 34.68
N GLN A 188 38.78 12.64 34.49
CA GLN A 188 39.58 13.29 33.45
C GLN A 188 41.09 13.05 33.60
N ARG A 189 41.59 12.55 34.73
CA ARG A 189 43.02 12.38 35.01
C ARG A 189 43.46 10.93 34.99
N VAL A 190 42.55 10.00 34.71
CA VAL A 190 42.84 8.56 34.66
C VAL A 190 43.26 8.19 33.25
N GLU A 191 44.48 7.65 33.10
CA GLU A 191 44.95 7.12 31.81
C GLU A 191 44.58 5.64 31.65
N ASN A 192 44.58 4.86 32.73
CA ASN A 192 44.26 3.43 32.71
C ASN A 192 43.24 3.11 33.80
N LEU A 193 42.13 2.47 33.44
CA LEU A 193 41.08 2.03 34.36
C LEU A 193 40.98 0.50 34.35
N ASN A 194 41.31 -0.12 35.48
CA ASN A 194 41.10 -1.56 35.68
C ASN A 194 39.91 -1.80 36.60
N ILE A 195 38.93 -2.58 36.17
CA ILE A 195 37.76 -2.95 36.98
C ILE A 195 37.76 -4.46 37.21
N THR A 196 37.56 -4.89 38.45
CA THR A 196 37.51 -6.31 38.81
C THR A 196 36.36 -6.57 39.77
N GLY A 197 35.98 -7.84 39.93
CA GLY A 197 35.01 -8.26 40.95
C GLY A 197 33.64 -8.61 40.36
N SER A 198 32.56 -8.31 41.09
CA SER A 198 31.21 -8.76 40.70
C SER A 198 30.09 -7.92 41.33
N GLY A 199 28.88 -8.05 40.79
CA GLY A 199 27.68 -7.39 41.29
C GLY A 199 27.24 -6.24 40.38
N VAL A 200 26.39 -5.36 40.88
CA VAL A 200 25.98 -4.15 40.12
C VAL A 200 27.07 -3.08 40.28
N LEU A 201 27.52 -2.52 39.16
CA LEU A 201 28.34 -1.31 39.10
C LEU A 201 27.60 -0.25 38.28
N GLN A 202 27.31 0.89 38.89
CA GLN A 202 26.96 2.10 38.16
C GLN A 202 28.07 3.12 38.40
N LEU A 203 28.89 3.33 37.38
CA LEU A 203 30.03 4.24 37.43
C LEU A 203 29.72 5.44 36.54
N THR A 204 29.34 6.56 37.16
CA THR A 204 29.17 7.83 36.44
C THR A 204 30.43 8.67 36.58
N THR A 205 30.66 9.58 35.65
CA THR A 205 31.67 10.62 35.84
C THR A 205 31.13 11.99 35.48
N SER A 206 31.85 13.04 35.84
CA SER A 206 31.51 14.42 35.47
C SER A 206 32.31 14.95 34.29
N THR A 207 33.20 14.14 33.72
CA THR A 207 34.21 14.57 32.75
C THR A 207 34.55 13.49 31.73
N ASP A 208 33.74 12.45 31.62
CA ASP A 208 33.74 11.39 30.60
C ASP A 208 35.12 10.86 30.21
N PHE A 209 36.00 10.70 31.22
CA PHE A 209 37.32 10.09 31.05
C PHE A 209 38.23 10.70 29.94
N VAL A 210 38.28 12.03 29.78
CA VAL A 210 39.01 12.72 28.69
C VAL A 210 40.42 12.21 28.35
N ASN A 211 41.20 11.71 29.32
CA ASN A 211 42.58 11.24 29.10
C ASN A 211 42.72 9.70 29.14
N LEU A 212 41.63 8.94 29.08
CA LEU A 212 41.67 7.49 29.19
C LEU A 212 42.25 6.84 27.94
N VAL A 213 43.34 6.13 28.12
CA VAL A 213 44.03 5.36 27.08
C VAL A 213 43.61 3.89 27.11
N SER A 214 43.39 3.33 28.31
CA SER A 214 43.05 1.91 28.47
C SER A 214 41.95 1.65 29.49
N LEU A 215 40.91 0.93 29.07
CA LEU A 215 39.94 0.27 29.95
C LEU A 215 40.21 -1.23 29.95
N ASN A 216 40.25 -1.85 31.13
CA ASN A 216 40.32 -3.30 31.29
C ASN A 216 39.41 -3.77 32.42
N SER A 217 38.37 -4.51 32.05
CA SER A 217 37.39 -5.09 32.96
C SER A 217 37.15 -6.57 32.70
N ALA A 218 38.13 -7.27 32.10
CA ALA A 218 38.05 -8.71 31.81
C ALA A 218 37.79 -9.58 33.05
N ASP A 219 38.26 -9.13 34.23
CA ASP A 219 38.07 -9.83 35.51
C ASP A 219 36.80 -9.35 36.27
N TYR A 220 35.94 -8.55 35.63
CA TYR A 220 34.64 -8.13 36.16
C TYR A 220 33.53 -8.99 35.56
N SER A 221 32.71 -9.60 36.41
CA SER A 221 31.72 -10.60 35.98
C SER A 221 30.28 -10.10 35.95
N GLY A 222 30.06 -8.79 36.05
CA GLY A 222 28.73 -8.18 35.97
C GLY A 222 28.65 -7.29 34.74
N ASP A 223 27.45 -6.79 34.47
CA ASP A 223 27.19 -5.86 33.38
C ASP A 223 27.90 -4.52 33.63
N LEU A 224 28.59 -4.02 32.62
CA LEU A 224 29.28 -2.73 32.62
C LEU A 224 28.60 -1.77 31.66
N ASN A 225 27.92 -0.75 32.19
CA ASN A 225 27.48 0.40 31.40
C ASN A 225 28.38 1.60 31.72
N LEU A 226 29.20 2.02 30.76
CA LEU A 226 30.21 3.05 30.95
C LEU A 226 30.30 4.00 29.75
N ASP A 227 30.19 5.29 30.02
CA ASP A 227 30.50 6.35 29.07
C ASP A 227 31.98 6.76 29.22
N ILE A 228 32.78 6.43 28.20
CA ILE A 228 34.18 6.84 28.06
C ILE A 228 34.37 7.73 26.83
N SER A 229 33.28 8.30 26.30
CA SER A 229 33.26 9.00 25.02
C SER A 229 33.95 10.35 25.07
N GLY A 230 34.31 10.86 26.26
CA GLY A 230 35.17 12.04 26.35
C GLY A 230 36.63 11.75 25.96
N SER A 231 37.06 10.49 25.87
CA SER A 231 38.42 10.15 25.43
C SER A 231 38.53 10.07 23.91
N VAL A 232 39.42 10.90 23.36
CA VAL A 232 39.82 10.92 21.93
C VAL A 232 41.19 10.27 21.69
N THR A 233 41.73 9.59 22.70
CA THR A 233 43.04 8.91 22.65
C THR A 233 42.95 7.48 23.18
N LEU A 234 41.79 6.85 23.06
CA LEU A 234 41.58 5.50 23.55
C LEU A 234 42.35 4.51 22.66
N GLU A 235 43.18 3.66 23.25
CA GLU A 235 43.96 2.64 22.54
C GLU A 235 43.40 1.22 22.78
N ASN A 236 42.78 0.98 23.94
CA ASN A 236 42.25 -0.35 24.27
C ASN A 236 41.07 -0.29 25.24
N ALA A 237 40.00 -1.02 24.95
CA ALA A 237 38.88 -1.25 25.88
C ALA A 237 38.55 -2.74 25.94
N VAL A 238 38.66 -3.34 27.12
CA VAL A 238 38.33 -4.76 27.32
C VAL A 238 37.26 -4.88 28.40
N THR A 239 36.19 -5.62 28.13
CA THR A 239 35.11 -5.91 29.08
C THR A 239 35.01 -7.39 29.44
N GLY A 240 33.99 -7.72 30.23
CA GLY A 240 33.90 -8.98 30.97
C GLY A 240 33.04 -10.03 30.26
N GLU A 241 32.30 -10.80 31.04
CA GLU A 241 31.33 -11.78 30.52
C GLU A 241 29.87 -11.28 30.69
N GLY A 242 29.69 -10.01 31.10
CA GLY A 242 28.39 -9.39 31.34
C GLY A 242 27.78 -8.84 30.05
N ASP A 243 26.53 -8.35 30.13
CA ASP A 243 25.94 -7.60 29.02
C ASP A 243 26.45 -6.15 29.12
N ASP A 244 27.50 -5.83 28.36
CA ASP A 244 28.26 -4.59 28.49
C ASP A 244 27.83 -3.53 27.46
N THR A 245 27.83 -2.26 27.88
CA THR A 245 27.53 -1.09 27.04
C THR A 245 28.64 -0.07 27.20
N LEU A 246 29.34 0.24 26.11
CA LEU A 246 30.39 1.26 26.11
C LEU A 246 30.02 2.40 25.16
N ALA A 247 30.09 3.64 25.64
CA ALA A 247 30.07 4.82 24.77
C ALA A 247 31.50 5.30 24.49
N ILE A 248 31.85 5.40 23.21
CA ILE A 248 33.19 5.73 22.71
C ILE A 248 33.06 6.85 21.66
N HIS A 249 34.04 7.75 21.63
CA HIS A 249 34.10 8.81 20.64
C HIS A 249 34.41 8.24 19.23
N GLY A 250 33.67 8.67 18.21
CA GLY A 250 33.76 8.23 16.82
C GLY A 250 35.15 8.42 16.21
N ASP A 251 35.80 9.56 16.47
CA ASP A 251 37.20 9.83 16.09
C ASP A 251 38.21 8.72 16.43
N ASN A 252 37.96 7.91 17.48
CA ASN A 252 38.86 6.80 17.81
C ASN A 252 38.82 5.66 16.77
N PHE A 253 37.77 5.61 15.93
CA PHE A 253 37.60 4.65 14.83
C PHE A 253 37.96 5.23 13.45
N VAL A 254 38.20 6.56 13.36
CA VAL A 254 38.50 7.26 12.09
C VAL A 254 39.99 7.21 11.73
N THR A 255 40.84 7.21 12.75
CA THR A 255 42.29 7.23 12.57
C THR A 255 42.84 5.82 12.72
N ASP A 256 43.89 5.47 11.97
CA ASP A 256 44.71 4.24 12.13
C ASP A 256 45.43 4.20 13.51
N ASN A 257 44.71 4.45 14.60
CA ASN A 257 45.21 4.49 15.97
C ASN A 257 45.38 3.07 16.52
N GLY A 258 44.73 2.08 15.89
CA GLY A 258 44.79 0.68 16.30
C GLY A 258 44.05 0.45 17.61
N LEU A 259 42.91 1.13 17.80
CA LEU A 259 42.03 0.90 18.93
C LEU A 259 41.58 -0.56 18.92
N ASN A 260 41.72 -1.25 20.05
CA ASN A 260 41.21 -2.60 20.24
C ASN A 260 40.09 -2.62 21.28
N VAL A 261 38.87 -2.93 20.85
CA VAL A 261 37.70 -3.13 21.72
C VAL A 261 37.37 -4.62 21.78
N ASP A 262 37.39 -5.20 22.97
CA ASP A 262 37.04 -6.60 23.23
C ASP A 262 35.95 -6.63 24.29
N PHE A 263 34.72 -6.89 23.87
CA PHE A 263 33.58 -6.95 24.76
C PHE A 263 33.47 -8.28 25.53
N GLY A 264 34.36 -9.24 25.29
CA GLY A 264 34.31 -10.54 25.94
C GLY A 264 33.04 -11.34 25.62
N GLY A 265 32.29 -11.74 26.65
CA GLY A 265 31.03 -12.49 26.52
C GLY A 265 29.79 -11.59 26.62
N GLY A 266 28.59 -12.16 26.54
CA GLY A 266 27.33 -11.42 26.73
C GLY A 266 26.71 -10.85 25.46
N THR A 267 25.64 -10.06 25.63
CA THR A 267 24.98 -9.26 24.57
C THR A 267 25.42 -7.80 24.73
N ASN A 268 26.32 -7.35 23.85
CA ASN A 268 27.05 -6.12 24.06
C ASN A 268 26.57 -4.97 23.16
N GLN A 269 26.80 -3.73 23.57
CA GLN A 269 26.40 -2.54 22.83
C GLN A 269 27.56 -1.56 22.73
N LEU A 270 27.81 -1.09 21.52
CA LEU A 270 28.77 -0.01 21.24
C LEU A 270 27.98 1.24 20.88
N ILE A 271 28.11 2.29 21.69
CA ILE A 271 27.56 3.61 21.40
C ILE A 271 28.68 4.48 20.84
N LEU A 272 28.50 4.97 19.62
CA LEU A 272 29.35 5.97 19.00
C LEU A 272 28.80 7.37 19.28
N THR A 273 29.69 8.29 19.62
CA THR A 273 29.39 9.71 19.82
C THR A 273 30.30 10.56 18.96
N ASP A 274 29.89 11.77 18.61
CA ASP A 274 30.63 12.65 17.69
C ASP A 274 30.77 12.00 16.29
N VAL A 275 29.65 11.46 15.80
CA VAL A 275 29.47 11.02 14.40
C VAL A 275 28.25 11.79 13.90
N GLU A 276 28.46 12.89 13.19
CA GLU A 276 27.40 13.87 12.91
C GLU A 276 27.13 14.06 11.40
N ASN A 277 27.96 13.52 10.51
CA ASN A 277 27.84 13.75 9.05
C ASN A 277 28.36 12.57 8.20
N ASP A 278 28.20 12.70 6.87
CA ASP A 278 28.62 11.71 5.85
C ASP A 278 30.12 11.37 5.90
N ASP A 279 30.99 12.37 6.07
CA ASP A 279 32.43 12.19 6.24
C ASP A 279 32.72 11.38 7.52
N ASP A 280 32.06 11.68 8.64
CA ASP A 280 32.28 10.98 9.91
C ASP A 280 31.90 9.50 9.79
N VAL A 281 30.73 9.20 9.21
CA VAL A 281 30.26 7.82 9.00
C VAL A 281 31.19 7.06 8.07
N SER A 282 31.55 7.67 6.93
CA SER A 282 32.37 7.03 5.89
C SER A 282 33.81 6.76 6.31
N ASN A 283 34.30 7.49 7.32
CA ASN A 283 35.65 7.32 7.83
C ASN A 283 35.73 6.29 8.98
N LEU A 284 34.61 5.77 9.50
CA LEU A 284 34.64 4.71 10.51
C LEU A 284 35.32 3.45 9.96
N ASP A 285 36.37 2.98 10.64
CA ASP A 285 37.13 1.79 10.26
C ASP A 285 37.23 0.82 11.45
N PHE A 286 36.47 -0.27 11.38
CA PHE A 286 36.50 -1.35 12.37
C PHE A 286 37.47 -2.49 12.02
N VAL A 287 38.11 -2.45 10.84
CA VAL A 287 39.10 -3.45 10.41
C VAL A 287 40.45 -3.16 11.05
N THR A 288 40.89 -1.90 11.03
CA THR A 288 42.13 -1.49 11.68
C THR A 288 41.93 -1.22 13.17
N ASN A 289 40.74 -0.75 13.55
CA ASN A 289 40.32 -0.59 14.95
C ASN A 289 39.37 -1.74 15.33
N THR A 290 39.95 -2.88 15.73
CA THR A 290 39.20 -4.13 15.90
C THR A 290 38.19 -4.05 17.04
N VAL A 291 36.94 -4.44 16.76
CA VAL A 291 35.90 -4.64 17.77
C VAL A 291 35.49 -6.11 17.77
N THR A 292 35.58 -6.76 18.92
CA THR A 292 35.27 -8.19 19.07
C THR A 292 34.32 -8.43 20.24
N GLY A 293 33.56 -9.52 20.22
CA GLY A 293 32.62 -9.85 21.29
C GLY A 293 31.28 -9.14 21.17
N MET A 294 30.96 -8.56 20.00
CA MET A 294 29.70 -7.84 19.74
C MET A 294 28.57 -8.76 19.26
N ASN A 295 28.77 -10.08 19.24
CA ASN A 295 27.78 -11.06 18.78
C ASN A 295 26.37 -10.75 19.31
N THR A 296 25.38 -10.58 18.43
CA THR A 296 23.96 -10.26 18.74
C THR A 296 23.71 -8.91 19.41
N GLY A 297 24.73 -8.05 19.42
CA GLY A 297 24.69 -6.70 19.95
C GLY A 297 24.10 -5.65 19.00
N ALA A 298 24.13 -4.39 19.43
CA ALA A 298 23.73 -3.24 18.63
C ALA A 298 24.86 -2.21 18.52
N LEU A 299 25.03 -1.64 17.32
CA LEU A 299 25.82 -0.43 17.09
C LEU A 299 24.87 0.78 17.17
N ILE A 300 25.16 1.71 18.07
CA ILE A 300 24.26 2.82 18.39
C ILE A 300 24.95 4.14 18.04
N PHE A 301 24.35 4.96 17.19
CA PHE A 301 24.76 6.32 16.89
C PHE A 301 23.97 7.29 17.77
N ARG A 302 24.65 7.91 18.76
CA ARG A 302 23.97 8.74 19.77
C ARG A 302 23.54 10.10 19.25
N ASP A 303 24.30 10.65 18.32
CA ASP A 303 24.12 12.01 17.81
C ASP A 303 23.32 11.96 16.49
N ARG A 304 22.73 13.10 16.10
CA ARG A 304 22.03 13.23 14.82
C ARG A 304 23.05 13.19 13.69
N ILE A 305 22.78 12.40 12.66
CA ILE A 305 23.61 12.34 11.45
C ILE A 305 22.94 13.17 10.36
N THR A 306 23.67 14.14 9.81
CA THR A 306 23.22 14.91 8.64
C THR A 306 24.04 14.53 7.41
N LEU A 307 23.40 13.96 6.39
CA LEU A 307 24.07 13.62 5.14
C LEU A 307 24.00 14.81 4.17
N ALA A 308 25.14 15.21 3.62
CA ALA A 308 25.24 16.24 2.60
C ALA A 308 25.87 15.73 1.28
N ASP A 309 26.37 14.49 1.29
CA ASP A 309 26.96 13.71 0.21
C ASP A 309 26.80 12.22 0.57
N ASP A 310 27.14 11.32 -0.35
CA ASP A 310 27.03 9.88 -0.14
C ASP A 310 27.85 9.42 1.09
N ALA A 311 27.28 8.53 1.90
CA ALA A 311 27.95 7.94 3.04
C ALA A 311 28.06 6.41 2.94
N THR A 312 29.20 5.86 3.35
CA THR A 312 29.44 4.40 3.35
C THR A 312 29.80 3.91 4.74
N LEU A 313 28.89 3.18 5.40
CA LEU A 313 29.17 2.48 6.65
C LEU A 313 29.70 1.07 6.36
N ASP A 314 31.00 0.85 6.51
CA ASP A 314 31.62 -0.48 6.40
C ASP A 314 31.65 -1.16 7.77
N LEU A 315 30.90 -2.27 7.91
CA LEU A 315 30.84 -3.05 9.14
C LEU A 315 31.92 -4.16 9.20
N ASP A 316 32.85 -4.24 8.23
CA ASP A 316 33.94 -5.21 8.29
C ASP A 316 34.80 -4.99 9.53
N GLY A 317 35.15 -6.09 10.21
CA GLY A 317 35.84 -6.06 11.49
C GLY A 317 34.93 -6.01 12.72
N LEU A 318 33.61 -5.84 12.54
CA LEU A 318 32.62 -6.16 13.57
C LEU A 318 32.22 -7.64 13.50
N ASP A 319 31.73 -8.20 14.61
CA ASP A 319 30.97 -9.46 14.58
C ASP A 319 29.64 -9.25 13.80
N ASP A 320 28.88 -10.30 13.48
CA ASP A 320 27.59 -10.20 12.74
C ASP A 320 26.56 -9.32 13.49
N ILE A 321 26.59 -8.00 13.28
CA ILE A 321 25.66 -7.03 13.86
C ILE A 321 24.33 -7.12 13.12
N GLU A 322 23.27 -7.37 13.88
CA GLU A 322 21.89 -7.46 13.35
C GLU A 322 21.10 -6.15 13.55
N THR A 323 21.59 -5.20 14.35
CA THR A 323 20.88 -3.96 14.68
C THR A 323 21.78 -2.73 14.65
N LEU A 324 21.40 -1.74 13.85
CA LEU A 324 21.91 -0.37 13.87
C LEU A 324 20.85 0.52 14.50
N LEU A 325 21.22 1.24 15.56
CA LEU A 325 20.31 2.19 16.20
C LEU A 325 20.79 3.61 15.94
N PHE A 326 19.96 4.43 15.32
CA PHE A 326 20.21 5.84 15.09
C PHE A 326 19.37 6.68 16.04
N HIS A 327 19.90 7.82 16.47
CA HIS A 327 19.06 8.81 17.12
C HIS A 327 18.12 9.47 16.10
N ASP A 328 18.69 9.92 14.99
CA ASP A 328 18.07 10.69 13.90
C ASP A 328 19.05 10.69 12.71
N VAL A 329 18.54 10.47 11.49
CA VAL A 329 19.28 10.58 10.22
C VAL A 329 18.49 11.50 9.30
N GLU A 330 19.08 12.63 8.93
CA GLU A 330 18.49 13.64 8.03
C GLU A 330 19.40 13.78 6.80
N ASP A 331 18.86 13.56 5.61
CA ASP A 331 19.50 13.94 4.35
C ASP A 331 19.14 15.38 3.98
N SER A 332 20.10 16.11 3.44
CA SER A 332 19.92 17.49 2.96
C SER A 332 20.13 17.62 1.44
N GLY A 333 20.37 16.51 0.77
CA GLY A 333 20.60 16.36 -0.67
C GLY A 333 20.02 15.04 -1.16
N VAL A 334 20.50 14.51 -2.29
CA VAL A 334 20.14 13.18 -2.81
C VAL A 334 21.33 12.28 -2.54
N SER A 335 21.53 11.88 -1.29
CA SER A 335 22.73 11.22 -0.81
C SER A 335 22.48 9.71 -0.65
N ASP A 336 23.33 8.88 -1.23
CA ASP A 336 23.21 7.42 -1.04
C ASP A 336 23.79 7.02 0.33
N PHE A 337 23.14 6.05 0.99
CA PHE A 337 23.62 5.44 2.22
C PHE A 337 23.96 3.96 2.00
N THR A 338 25.25 3.68 1.88
CA THR A 338 25.74 2.33 1.62
C THR A 338 26.19 1.64 2.91
N ILE A 339 25.68 0.44 3.19
CA ILE A 339 26.08 -0.41 4.31
C ILE A 339 26.81 -1.64 3.75
N LEU A 340 28.11 -1.74 4.00
CA LEU A 340 28.93 -2.87 3.57
C LEU A 340 29.10 -3.89 4.70
N ASN A 341 29.27 -5.16 4.32
CA ASN A 341 29.60 -6.27 5.22
C ASN A 341 28.64 -6.43 6.42
N SER A 342 27.35 -6.10 6.23
CA SER A 342 26.30 -6.33 7.20
C SER A 342 25.94 -7.82 7.37
N ALA A 343 25.26 -8.13 8.47
CA ALA A 343 24.61 -9.43 8.63
C ALA A 343 23.51 -9.63 7.57
N ALA A 344 23.18 -10.89 7.28
CA ALA A 344 22.09 -11.22 6.35
C ALA A 344 20.74 -10.63 6.79
N ASN A 345 20.49 -10.54 8.10
CA ASN A 345 19.32 -9.85 8.63
C ASN A 345 19.78 -8.57 9.32
N LEU A 346 19.36 -7.42 8.80
CA LEU A 346 19.71 -6.13 9.36
C LEU A 346 18.44 -5.37 9.76
N THR A 347 18.43 -4.83 10.98
CA THR A 347 17.42 -3.88 11.44
C THR A 347 18.07 -2.52 11.65
N ILE A 348 17.50 -1.49 11.04
CA ILE A 348 17.77 -0.08 11.30
C ILE A 348 16.63 0.42 12.20
N ASP A 349 16.99 0.94 13.36
CA ASP A 349 16.05 1.47 14.36
C ASP A 349 16.40 2.93 14.64
N SER A 350 15.58 3.88 14.16
CA SER A 350 15.74 5.30 14.46
C SER A 350 14.75 5.74 15.53
N THR A 351 15.24 6.48 16.53
CA THR A 351 14.34 6.98 17.59
C THR A 351 13.45 8.13 17.15
N TRP A 352 13.81 8.82 16.07
CA TRP A 352 13.08 9.93 15.44
C TRP A 352 12.91 9.57 13.97
N ASP A 353 13.45 10.39 13.07
CA ASP A 353 13.33 10.24 11.63
C ASP A 353 14.47 9.37 11.07
N PHE A 354 14.19 8.72 9.95
CA PHE A 354 15.20 8.14 9.09
C PHE A 354 14.89 8.55 7.64
N GLU A 355 15.50 9.67 7.23
CA GLU A 355 15.27 10.32 5.94
C GLU A 355 16.56 10.26 5.11
N ILE A 356 16.50 9.55 3.99
CA ILE A 356 17.57 9.37 3.01
C ILE A 356 16.95 9.57 1.63
N ASP A 357 17.19 10.71 0.99
CA ASP A 357 16.62 11.00 -0.33
C ASP A 357 17.26 10.14 -1.44
N GLY A 358 18.42 9.52 -1.17
CA GLY A 358 19.09 8.57 -2.05
C GLY A 358 18.85 7.10 -1.70
N ALA A 359 19.66 6.22 -2.29
CA ALA A 359 19.49 4.78 -2.15
C ALA A 359 20.15 4.21 -0.89
N ILE A 360 19.44 3.31 -0.20
CA ILE A 360 20.05 2.38 0.75
C ILE A 360 20.62 1.18 0.00
N ARG A 361 21.93 0.96 0.13
CA ARG A 361 22.63 -0.15 -0.53
C ARG A 361 23.22 -1.09 0.50
N GLY A 362 23.19 -2.41 0.26
CA GLY A 362 23.84 -3.35 1.17
C GLY A 362 23.81 -4.82 0.74
N GLY A 363 24.58 -5.63 1.47
CA GLY A 363 24.72 -7.07 1.23
C GLY A 363 23.75 -7.97 2.02
N PHE A 364 22.74 -7.38 2.66
CA PHE A 364 21.76 -8.08 3.49
C PHE A 364 20.69 -8.80 2.64
N GLU A 365 20.09 -9.85 3.22
CA GLU A 365 18.96 -10.61 2.67
C GLU A 365 17.62 -10.03 3.16
N THR A 366 17.54 -9.59 4.41
CA THR A 366 16.34 -8.94 4.96
C THR A 366 16.69 -7.59 5.58
N LEU A 367 15.88 -6.56 5.29
CA LEU A 367 15.99 -5.23 5.86
C LEU A 367 14.74 -4.88 6.67
N GLY A 368 14.92 -4.60 7.96
CA GLY A 368 13.90 -3.97 8.80
C GLY A 368 14.26 -2.50 9.03
N VAL A 369 13.33 -1.57 8.81
CA VAL A 369 13.47 -0.15 9.18
C VAL A 369 12.34 0.20 10.16
N ILE A 370 12.71 0.69 11.34
CA ILE A 370 11.78 1.10 12.38
C ILE A 370 12.11 2.55 12.73
N THR A 371 11.13 3.44 12.69
CA THR A 371 11.33 4.85 13.04
C THR A 371 10.34 5.29 14.12
N GLY A 372 10.73 6.28 14.91
CA GLY A 372 9.89 6.83 15.98
C GLY A 372 8.86 7.84 15.46
N ASP A 373 9.15 8.45 14.33
CA ASP A 373 8.33 9.43 13.60
C ASP A 373 8.38 9.05 12.12
N ASP A 374 9.14 9.73 11.25
CA ASP A 374 9.04 9.49 9.80
C ASP A 374 10.09 8.50 9.26
N ALA A 375 9.77 7.81 8.16
CA ALA A 375 10.70 7.00 7.38
C ALA A 375 10.62 7.38 5.90
N SER A 376 11.71 7.91 5.32
CA SER A 376 11.77 8.26 3.90
C SER A 376 13.05 7.69 3.31
N PHE A 377 12.95 6.77 2.35
CA PHE A 377 14.13 6.26 1.65
C PHE A 377 13.84 5.56 0.32
N GLU A 378 14.86 5.51 -0.53
CA GLU A 378 14.85 4.73 -1.77
C GLU A 378 15.66 3.42 -1.63
N LEU A 379 15.19 2.35 -2.26
CA LEU A 379 15.94 1.12 -2.51
C LEU A 379 16.32 1.10 -3.99
N ASP A 380 17.61 0.98 -4.30
CA ASP A 380 18.13 0.89 -5.68
C ASP A 380 18.95 -0.40 -5.87
N GLY A 381 19.07 -0.87 -7.12
CA GLY A 381 19.43 -2.22 -7.60
C GLY A 381 20.80 -2.78 -7.23
N GLU A 382 21.54 -2.14 -6.34
CA GLU A 382 22.75 -2.72 -5.74
C GLU A 382 22.49 -3.53 -4.45
N VAL A 383 21.24 -3.67 -4.02
CA VAL A 383 20.82 -4.55 -2.91
C VAL A 383 20.76 -6.04 -3.31
N GLY A 384 21.90 -6.59 -3.73
CA GLY A 384 21.97 -7.80 -4.57
C GLY A 384 21.42 -9.14 -4.01
N ASN A 385 21.03 -9.23 -2.74
CA ASN A 385 20.35 -10.43 -2.20
C ASN A 385 19.09 -10.09 -1.38
N LEU A 386 18.62 -8.84 -1.39
CA LEU A 386 17.49 -8.42 -0.58
C LEU A 386 16.21 -9.14 -1.03
N THR A 387 15.61 -9.94 -0.15
CA THR A 387 14.35 -10.67 -0.37
C THR A 387 13.19 -10.08 0.39
N ASP A 388 13.42 -9.49 1.56
CA ASP A 388 12.34 -9.01 2.42
C ASP A 388 12.65 -7.62 2.97
N VAL A 389 11.71 -6.69 2.82
CA VAL A 389 11.75 -5.35 3.41
C VAL A 389 10.55 -5.17 4.32
N THR A 390 10.79 -4.72 5.54
CA THR A 390 9.75 -4.32 6.48
C THR A 390 10.02 -2.91 7.00
N VAL A 391 9.11 -1.99 6.77
CA VAL A 391 9.14 -0.62 7.29
C VAL A 391 8.02 -0.44 8.32
N ASN A 392 8.35 0.12 9.47
CA ASN A 392 7.39 0.48 10.51
C ASN A 392 7.70 1.91 11.02
N ALA A 393 6.99 2.89 10.47
CA ALA A 393 7.14 4.30 10.82
C ALA A 393 6.12 4.72 11.88
N GLY A 394 6.54 5.58 12.81
CA GLY A 394 5.68 6.13 13.85
C GLY A 394 4.74 7.23 13.35
N GLY A 395 5.13 7.91 12.28
CA GLY A 395 4.45 8.98 11.53
C GLY A 395 4.32 8.57 10.06
N GLU A 396 4.93 9.32 9.15
CA GLU A 396 4.84 9.13 7.69
C GLU A 396 5.86 8.08 7.18
N ALA A 397 5.51 7.37 6.10
CA ALA A 397 6.43 6.48 5.37
C ALA A 397 6.46 6.81 3.88
N ASP A 398 7.58 7.25 3.32
CA ASP A 398 7.78 7.51 1.88
C ASP A 398 8.87 6.59 1.30
N ILE A 399 8.45 5.53 0.61
CA ILE A 399 9.35 4.43 0.20
C ILE A 399 9.39 4.29 -1.32
N GLY A 400 10.55 4.57 -1.90
CA GLY A 400 10.84 4.26 -3.30
C GLY A 400 11.50 2.89 -3.45
N VAL A 401 11.01 2.04 -4.35
CA VAL A 401 11.65 0.76 -4.69
C VAL A 401 11.95 0.72 -6.18
N TYR A 402 13.25 0.82 -6.48
CA TYR A 402 13.82 0.80 -7.80
C TYR A 402 14.76 -0.40 -7.92
N ASN A 403 14.64 -1.18 -9.00
CA ASN A 403 15.67 -2.17 -9.39
C ASN A 403 16.02 -3.30 -8.39
N ALA A 404 15.20 -3.58 -7.36
CA ALA A 404 15.49 -4.59 -6.34
C ALA A 404 15.17 -6.03 -6.80
N ALA A 405 15.92 -6.58 -7.76
CA ALA A 405 15.52 -7.77 -8.51
C ALA A 405 15.31 -9.07 -7.72
N THR A 406 15.82 -9.16 -6.50
CA THR A 406 15.64 -10.31 -5.62
C THR A 406 14.53 -10.12 -4.59
N LEU A 407 13.93 -8.93 -4.51
CA LEU A 407 12.91 -8.58 -3.53
C LEU A 407 11.68 -9.45 -3.77
N VAL A 408 11.24 -10.17 -2.74
CA VAL A 408 10.08 -11.06 -2.74
C VAL A 408 8.91 -10.42 -1.99
N SER A 409 9.18 -9.74 -0.88
CA SER A 409 8.14 -9.14 -0.04
C SER A 409 8.49 -7.71 0.37
N LEU A 410 7.54 -6.80 0.17
CA LEU A 410 7.54 -5.44 0.73
C LEU A 410 6.38 -5.29 1.72
N ALA A 411 6.69 -4.91 2.96
CA ALA A 411 5.70 -4.57 3.97
C ALA A 411 5.98 -3.18 4.56
N VAL A 412 5.04 -2.25 4.43
CA VAL A 412 5.13 -0.88 4.94
C VAL A 412 3.97 -0.61 5.88
N ALA A 413 4.28 -0.18 7.10
CA ALA A 413 3.31 0.26 8.09
C ALA A 413 3.65 1.68 8.54
N ALA A 414 2.69 2.60 8.44
CA ALA A 414 2.83 3.99 8.86
C ALA A 414 1.82 4.35 9.97
N GLY A 415 2.24 5.25 10.86
CA GLY A 415 1.39 5.83 11.88
C GLY A 415 0.37 6.78 11.27
N ASP A 416 0.85 7.72 10.44
CA ASP A 416 0.09 8.75 9.72
C ASP A 416 -0.01 8.35 8.24
N ASP A 417 0.69 8.98 7.27
CA ASP A 417 0.51 8.68 5.84
C ASP A 417 1.54 7.66 5.31
N ALA A 418 1.20 6.88 4.30
CA ALA A 418 2.13 5.99 3.61
C ALA A 418 2.15 6.23 2.09
N SER A 419 3.27 6.69 1.55
CA SER A 419 3.57 6.79 0.12
C SER A 419 4.54 5.68 -0.27
N VAL A 420 4.15 4.85 -1.24
CA VAL A 420 5.01 3.78 -1.77
C VAL A 420 5.03 3.86 -3.29
N VAL A 421 6.22 4.05 -3.84
CA VAL A 421 6.47 4.05 -5.29
C VAL A 421 7.32 2.84 -5.66
N ILE A 422 6.77 1.95 -6.47
CA ILE A 422 7.48 0.80 -7.05
C ILE A 422 7.60 1.08 -8.54
N ASP A 423 8.82 1.33 -9.01
CA ASP A 423 9.08 1.73 -10.39
C ASP A 423 10.22 0.90 -10.99
N THR A 424 9.91 0.16 -12.06
CA THR A 424 10.91 -0.62 -12.82
C THR A 424 11.35 0.08 -14.12
N THR A 425 11.01 1.36 -14.33
CA THR A 425 11.32 2.12 -15.56
C THR A 425 12.69 2.76 -15.56
N PHE A 426 13.38 2.78 -14.42
CA PHE A 426 14.58 3.59 -14.26
C PHE A 426 15.83 3.01 -14.96
N ASP A 427 15.93 1.70 -15.17
CA ASP A 427 16.98 1.06 -15.98
C ASP A 427 16.48 -0.19 -16.72
N ASP A 428 16.93 -0.39 -17.97
CA ASP A 428 16.49 -1.49 -18.86
C ASP A 428 17.06 -2.88 -18.43
N GLU A 429 17.93 -2.94 -17.42
CA GLU A 429 18.61 -4.17 -16.99
C GLU A 429 18.11 -4.79 -15.67
N ASP A 430 17.32 -4.05 -14.88
CA ASP A 430 16.88 -4.49 -13.56
C ASP A 430 15.36 -4.67 -13.51
N SER A 431 14.93 -5.82 -12.99
CA SER A 431 13.53 -6.25 -13.00
C SER A 431 13.10 -6.71 -11.63
N LEU A 432 11.94 -6.28 -11.13
CA LEU A 432 11.33 -6.76 -9.89
C LEU A 432 10.61 -8.11 -10.04
N ASP A 433 11.07 -8.98 -10.94
CA ASP A 433 10.40 -10.24 -11.27
C ASP A 433 10.24 -11.20 -10.09
N ALA A 434 10.98 -11.02 -8.99
CA ALA A 434 10.86 -11.84 -7.79
C ALA A 434 9.76 -11.36 -6.82
N LEU A 435 9.23 -10.14 -6.99
CA LEU A 435 8.28 -9.54 -6.05
C LEU A 435 6.97 -10.32 -6.08
N GLU A 436 6.61 -10.95 -4.95
CA GLU A 436 5.42 -11.78 -4.79
C GLU A 436 4.31 -11.04 -4.02
N THR A 437 4.68 -10.24 -3.02
CA THR A 437 3.70 -9.58 -2.12
C THR A 437 4.06 -8.13 -1.80
N VAL A 438 3.06 -7.25 -1.86
CA VAL A 438 3.14 -5.85 -1.39
C VAL A 438 2.04 -5.63 -0.36
N ASN A 439 2.41 -5.20 0.85
CA ASN A 439 1.47 -4.85 1.91
C ASN A 439 1.76 -3.42 2.37
N VAL A 440 0.80 -2.51 2.21
CA VAL A 440 0.92 -1.13 2.69
C VAL A 440 -0.23 -0.86 3.66
N THR A 441 0.09 -0.32 4.83
CA THR A 441 -0.91 -0.03 5.87
C THR A 441 -0.63 1.30 6.52
N SER A 442 -1.62 2.17 6.56
CA SER A 442 -1.66 3.35 7.43
C SER A 442 -2.67 3.15 8.56
N THR A 443 -2.31 3.53 9.79
CA THR A 443 -3.22 3.41 10.94
C THR A 443 -4.00 4.69 11.27
N ALA A 444 -3.57 5.84 10.76
CA ALA A 444 -4.21 7.13 11.05
C ALA A 444 -4.15 8.16 9.91
N GLY A 445 -3.80 7.76 8.70
CA GLY A 445 -3.65 8.62 7.52
C GLY A 445 -4.01 7.94 6.20
N ASP A 446 -3.52 8.52 5.11
CA ASP A 446 -3.75 8.11 3.72
C ASP A 446 -2.72 7.06 3.27
N VAL A 447 -3.02 6.35 2.18
CA VAL A 447 -2.06 5.46 1.51
C VAL A 447 -2.03 5.74 0.01
N ASP A 448 -0.87 6.17 -0.49
CA ASP A 448 -0.59 6.32 -1.91
C ASP A 448 0.31 5.16 -2.37
N LEU A 449 -0.20 4.28 -3.23
CA LEU A 449 0.57 3.20 -3.84
C LEU A 449 0.62 3.36 -5.36
N SER A 450 1.82 3.63 -5.89
CA SER A 450 2.09 3.65 -7.33
C SER A 450 2.98 2.49 -7.72
N VAL A 451 2.49 1.60 -8.58
CA VAL A 451 3.26 0.46 -9.13
C VAL A 451 3.33 0.58 -10.65
N GLU A 452 4.48 0.96 -11.17
CA GLU A 452 4.73 1.08 -12.62
C GLU A 452 5.67 -0.03 -13.09
N GLY A 453 5.14 -0.95 -13.88
CA GLY A 453 5.93 -1.94 -14.61
C GLY A 453 6.43 -1.36 -15.92
N ASN A 454 7.74 -1.40 -16.16
CA ASN A 454 8.27 -1.11 -17.49
C ASN A 454 8.26 -2.36 -18.34
N THR A 455 7.54 -2.37 -19.46
CA THR A 455 7.60 -3.49 -20.42
C THR A 455 9.05 -3.87 -20.73
N ASN A 456 9.55 -4.91 -20.08
CA ASN A 456 10.88 -5.43 -20.36
C ASN A 456 10.96 -5.78 -21.86
N PRO A 457 12.16 -5.85 -22.46
CA PRO A 457 12.30 -6.27 -23.85
C PRO A 457 11.68 -7.65 -24.17
N ASP A 458 11.46 -8.48 -23.15
CA ASP A 458 10.76 -9.78 -23.23
C ASP A 458 9.27 -9.73 -22.87
N GLY A 459 8.77 -8.58 -22.43
CA GLY A 459 7.37 -8.29 -22.12
C GLY A 459 6.92 -8.74 -20.73
N SER A 460 7.81 -9.22 -19.85
CA SER A 460 7.44 -9.58 -18.47
C SER A 460 7.85 -8.50 -17.47
N THR A 461 6.84 -7.95 -16.81
CA THR A 461 6.93 -7.04 -15.66
C THR A 461 6.27 -7.68 -14.46
N LEU A 462 6.99 -7.79 -13.34
CA LEU A 462 6.41 -8.23 -12.06
C LEU A 462 5.66 -9.57 -12.16
N ALA A 463 6.18 -10.51 -12.95
CA ALA A 463 5.46 -11.74 -13.30
C ALA A 463 5.18 -12.67 -12.10
N SER A 464 5.89 -12.49 -10.98
CA SER A 464 5.68 -13.25 -9.75
C SER A 464 4.74 -12.58 -8.75
N LEU A 465 4.26 -11.36 -9.01
CA LEU A 465 3.36 -10.66 -8.09
C LEU A 465 2.07 -11.47 -7.96
N THR A 466 1.68 -11.78 -6.73
CA THR A 466 0.49 -12.59 -6.42
C THR A 466 -0.51 -11.87 -5.51
N GLU A 467 -0.05 -10.91 -4.71
CA GLU A 467 -0.89 -10.25 -3.71
C GLU A 467 -0.46 -8.80 -3.49
N VAL A 468 -1.43 -7.88 -3.56
CA VAL A 468 -1.27 -6.47 -3.19
C VAL A 468 -2.39 -6.11 -2.22
N ASN A 469 -2.00 -5.77 -0.99
CA ASN A 469 -2.92 -5.38 0.07
C ASN A 469 -2.64 -3.94 0.48
N VAL A 470 -3.66 -3.09 0.38
CA VAL A 470 -3.60 -1.68 0.79
C VAL A 470 -4.67 -1.44 1.85
N VAL A 471 -4.26 -0.95 3.01
CA VAL A 471 -5.16 -0.62 4.11
C VAL A 471 -4.90 0.80 4.59
N ALA A 472 -5.81 1.72 4.30
CA ALA A 472 -5.75 3.10 4.76
C ALA A 472 -6.77 3.37 5.87
N ALA A 473 -6.42 4.27 6.79
CA ALA A 473 -7.36 4.74 7.79
C ALA A 473 -8.32 5.78 7.20
N TYR A 474 -7.83 6.59 6.25
CA TYR A 474 -8.58 7.60 5.53
C TYR A 474 -8.68 7.25 4.04
N ASP A 475 -7.83 7.83 3.19
CA ASP A 475 -7.85 7.70 1.73
C ASP A 475 -6.87 6.65 1.20
N ALA A 476 -7.18 5.98 0.09
CA ALA A 476 -6.30 5.02 -0.56
C ALA A 476 -6.24 5.25 -2.08
N ASP A 477 -5.14 5.83 -2.55
CA ASP A 477 -4.85 6.04 -3.98
C ASP A 477 -3.96 4.89 -4.50
N VAL A 478 -4.50 4.02 -5.34
CA VAL A 478 -3.77 2.89 -5.93
C VAL A 478 -3.71 3.03 -7.44
N VAL A 479 -2.50 3.27 -7.96
CA VAL A 479 -2.21 3.32 -9.40
C VAL A 479 -1.31 2.17 -9.78
N MET A 480 -1.76 1.30 -10.69
CA MET A 480 -0.96 0.19 -11.20
C MET A 480 -0.97 0.16 -12.73
N GLN A 481 0.20 0.10 -13.35
CA GLN A 481 0.34 0.14 -14.80
C GLN A 481 1.32 -0.92 -15.31
N ASP A 482 0.98 -1.55 -16.44
CA ASP A 482 1.84 -2.43 -17.22
C ASP A 482 2.42 -3.59 -16.39
N ILE A 483 1.56 -4.33 -15.68
CA ILE A 483 1.94 -5.46 -14.80
C ILE A 483 1.52 -6.78 -15.42
N SER A 484 2.47 -7.65 -15.76
CA SER A 484 2.16 -8.93 -16.43
C SER A 484 1.80 -10.10 -15.49
N GLY A 485 2.09 -9.98 -14.19
CA GLY A 485 1.82 -11.02 -13.19
C GLY A 485 0.34 -11.22 -12.86
N GLU A 486 -0.03 -12.44 -12.44
CA GLU A 486 -1.38 -12.78 -11.96
C GLU A 486 -1.49 -12.53 -10.45
N PHE A 487 -2.16 -11.44 -10.03
CA PHE A 487 -2.28 -11.06 -8.62
C PHE A 487 -3.71 -10.77 -8.17
N ALA A 488 -3.95 -10.81 -6.86
CA ALA A 488 -5.16 -10.29 -6.23
C ALA A 488 -4.88 -8.90 -5.63
N LEU A 489 -5.80 -7.97 -5.83
CA LEU A 489 -5.79 -6.64 -5.23
C LEU A 489 -6.91 -6.52 -4.18
N ASP A 490 -6.54 -6.18 -2.95
CA ASP A 490 -7.46 -5.88 -1.83
C ASP A 490 -7.14 -4.47 -1.30
N VAL A 491 -8.08 -3.54 -1.46
CA VAL A 491 -7.96 -2.15 -1.02
C VAL A 491 -9.06 -1.87 0.01
N GLN A 492 -8.65 -1.44 1.21
CA GLN A 492 -9.56 -1.11 2.31
C GLN A 492 -9.24 0.30 2.82
N ALA A 493 -10.16 1.24 2.63
CA ALA A 493 -10.06 2.61 3.11
C ALA A 493 -11.14 2.89 4.18
N GLY A 494 -10.94 3.92 5.01
CA GLY A 494 -11.96 4.36 5.98
C GLY A 494 -12.29 3.40 7.15
N LEU A 495 -11.41 2.44 7.50
CA LEU A 495 -11.71 1.43 8.53
C LEU A 495 -11.75 1.96 9.98
N ALA A 496 -11.24 3.17 10.24
CA ALA A 496 -11.16 3.74 11.59
C ALA A 496 -12.51 4.29 12.06
N ALA A 497 -13.44 3.39 12.42
CA ALA A 497 -14.83 3.64 12.82
C ALA A 497 -15.09 4.60 14.00
N ASP A 498 -14.07 5.26 14.56
CA ASP A 498 -14.17 6.14 15.75
C ASP A 498 -13.42 7.49 15.62
N ALA A 499 -12.82 7.82 14.46
CA ALA A 499 -11.92 8.96 14.33
C ALA A 499 -12.55 10.17 13.61
N VAL A 500 -12.96 11.15 14.42
CA VAL A 500 -13.05 12.60 14.10
C VAL A 500 -14.11 13.04 13.08
N SER A 501 -15.24 13.59 13.58
CA SER A 501 -16.19 14.35 12.76
C SER A 501 -15.48 15.48 11.98
N GLY A 502 -15.59 15.48 10.65
CA GLY A 502 -15.11 16.56 9.77
C GLY A 502 -13.90 16.27 8.87
N ILE A 503 -13.52 15.01 8.68
CA ILE A 503 -12.69 14.57 7.53
C ILE A 503 -13.68 14.16 6.44
N ASN A 504 -13.54 14.71 5.22
CA ASN A 504 -14.52 14.64 4.13
C ASN A 504 -13.93 13.99 2.85
N ASN A 505 -12.96 13.09 3.00
CA ASN A 505 -12.34 12.28 1.94
C ASN A 505 -11.98 10.97 2.64
N LEU A 506 -12.78 9.92 2.49
CA LEU A 506 -12.47 8.57 2.98
C LEU A 506 -12.61 7.64 1.77
N ASP A 507 -11.92 8.04 0.70
CA ASP A 507 -12.15 7.57 -0.64
C ASP A 507 -11.20 6.40 -0.93
N ALA A 508 -11.48 5.65 -1.98
CA ALA A 508 -10.57 4.63 -2.48
C ALA A 508 -10.54 4.70 -4.00
N ASP A 509 -9.47 5.27 -4.55
CA ASP A 509 -9.29 5.47 -5.98
C ASP A 509 -8.36 4.39 -6.52
N VAL A 510 -8.87 3.52 -7.40
CA VAL A 510 -8.11 2.44 -8.00
C VAL A 510 -8.05 2.63 -9.52
N SER A 511 -6.84 2.86 -10.05
CA SER A 511 -6.60 2.99 -11.49
C SER A 511 -5.65 1.90 -11.98
N LEU A 512 -6.17 0.98 -12.78
CA LEU A 512 -5.45 -0.17 -13.31
C LEU A 512 -5.38 -0.10 -14.84
N SER A 513 -4.16 -0.16 -15.41
CA SER A 513 -3.98 -0.20 -16.87
C SER A 513 -3.00 -1.30 -17.29
N ASN A 514 -3.42 -2.18 -18.20
CA ASN A 514 -2.61 -3.31 -18.71
C ASN A 514 -2.05 -4.21 -17.60
N VAL A 515 -2.93 -4.67 -16.69
CA VAL A 515 -2.53 -5.45 -15.51
C VAL A 515 -3.04 -6.89 -15.57
N GLY A 516 -2.26 -7.86 -15.08
CA GLY A 516 -2.65 -9.26 -14.98
C GLY A 516 -3.52 -9.59 -13.75
N VAL A 517 -4.18 -8.60 -13.14
CA VAL A 517 -5.00 -8.78 -11.94
C VAL A 517 -6.09 -9.85 -12.13
N THR A 518 -6.33 -10.67 -11.11
CA THR A 518 -7.31 -11.77 -11.13
C THR A 518 -8.57 -11.46 -10.34
N SER A 519 -8.48 -10.60 -9.32
CA SER A 519 -9.63 -10.08 -8.58
C SER A 519 -9.31 -8.70 -8.02
N VAL A 520 -10.28 -7.80 -8.07
CA VAL A 520 -10.25 -6.48 -7.45
C VAL A 520 -11.34 -6.42 -6.40
N ASN A 521 -10.94 -6.27 -5.13
CA ASN A 521 -11.87 -6.02 -4.02
C ASN A 521 -11.56 -4.64 -3.43
N VAL A 522 -12.53 -3.73 -3.48
CA VAL A 522 -12.40 -2.37 -2.94
C VAL A 522 -13.49 -2.14 -1.91
N ALA A 523 -13.10 -1.75 -0.71
CA ALA A 523 -14.02 -1.36 0.35
C ALA A 523 -13.64 0.02 0.89
N ALA A 524 -14.51 1.01 0.67
CA ALA A 524 -14.28 2.39 1.10
C ALA A 524 -15.26 2.83 2.21
N GLY A 525 -14.87 3.85 2.97
CA GLY A 525 -15.72 4.44 4.00
C GLY A 525 -16.76 5.41 3.44
N ASP A 526 -16.37 6.19 2.42
CA ASP A 526 -17.21 7.17 1.71
C ASP A 526 -17.30 6.80 0.23
N ASP A 527 -16.44 7.32 -0.65
CA ASP A 527 -16.53 7.05 -2.10
C ASP A 527 -15.54 5.96 -2.54
N ALA A 528 -15.89 5.20 -3.60
CA ALA A 528 -15.00 4.20 -4.20
C ALA A 528 -15.02 4.32 -5.72
N ASP A 529 -13.91 4.78 -6.31
CA ASP A 529 -13.76 4.98 -7.75
C ASP A 529 -12.80 3.94 -8.32
N VAL A 530 -13.28 3.08 -9.22
CA VAL A 530 -12.50 2.01 -9.83
C VAL A 530 -12.48 2.14 -11.34
N TYR A 531 -11.31 2.44 -11.89
CA TYR A 531 -11.06 2.47 -13.33
C TYR A 531 -10.14 1.33 -13.74
N ILE A 532 -10.63 0.43 -14.61
CA ILE A 532 -9.83 -0.68 -15.15
C ILE A 532 -9.82 -0.62 -16.67
N ASP A 533 -8.63 -0.39 -17.22
CA ASP A 533 -8.32 -0.47 -18.64
C ASP A 533 -7.43 -1.70 -18.89
N ASN A 534 -7.95 -2.68 -19.62
CA ASN A 534 -7.21 -3.88 -20.00
C ASN A 534 -6.69 -4.79 -18.84
N ALA A 535 -7.48 -5.81 -18.46
CA ALA A 535 -7.08 -6.81 -17.47
C ALA A 535 -7.48 -8.27 -17.86
N PRO A 536 -6.74 -8.94 -18.76
CA PRO A 536 -7.17 -10.18 -19.43
C PRO A 536 -7.42 -11.38 -18.50
N ASN A 537 -6.84 -11.36 -17.31
CA ASN A 537 -6.97 -12.40 -16.30
C ASN A 537 -7.99 -12.07 -15.21
N LEU A 538 -8.65 -10.91 -15.26
CA LEU A 538 -9.60 -10.47 -14.24
C LEU A 538 -10.80 -11.40 -14.21
N VAL A 539 -11.09 -11.98 -13.05
CA VAL A 539 -12.20 -12.93 -12.82
C VAL A 539 -13.36 -12.28 -12.09
N SER A 540 -13.09 -11.35 -11.19
CA SER A 540 -14.13 -10.69 -10.37
C SER A 540 -13.76 -9.26 -9.97
N VAL A 541 -14.77 -8.38 -9.98
CA VAL A 541 -14.72 -7.03 -9.39
C VAL A 541 -15.79 -6.96 -8.30
N ASP A 542 -15.40 -6.57 -7.08
CA ASP A 542 -16.29 -6.37 -5.95
C ASP A 542 -15.98 -5.01 -5.30
N VAL A 543 -16.87 -4.03 -5.50
CA VAL A 543 -16.72 -2.66 -5.02
C VAL A 543 -17.84 -2.34 -4.03
N VAL A 544 -17.44 -1.95 -2.83
CA VAL A 544 -18.35 -1.64 -1.72
C VAL A 544 -17.98 -0.28 -1.14
N ALA A 545 -18.77 0.74 -1.47
CA ALA A 545 -18.74 2.03 -0.79
C ALA A 545 -19.61 1.96 0.48
N GLY A 546 -19.12 2.55 1.57
CA GLY A 546 -19.58 2.33 2.95
C GLY A 546 -21.04 2.71 3.25
N THR A 547 -21.40 2.67 4.54
CA THR A 547 -22.71 3.12 5.01
C THR A 547 -22.65 4.57 5.47
N THR A 548 -23.62 5.40 5.07
CA THR A 548 -23.82 6.80 5.50
C THR A 548 -23.05 7.18 6.76
N THR A 549 -22.02 8.01 6.59
CA THR A 549 -21.22 8.50 7.71
C THR A 549 -22.13 9.24 8.70
N ALA A 550 -21.75 9.31 9.97
CA ALA A 550 -22.55 9.97 11.00
C ALA A 550 -22.86 11.46 10.70
N ASP A 551 -22.11 12.06 9.78
CA ASP A 551 -22.24 13.45 9.35
C ASP A 551 -23.20 13.64 8.15
N GLY A 552 -23.74 12.54 7.58
CA GLY A 552 -24.73 12.56 6.50
C GLY A 552 -24.12 12.78 5.12
N TYR A 553 -22.86 12.41 4.94
CA TYR A 553 -22.28 12.23 3.60
C TYR A 553 -22.81 10.91 3.01
N THR A 554 -23.08 10.97 1.72
CA THR A 554 -23.54 9.90 0.85
C THR A 554 -22.31 9.27 0.23
N SER A 555 -22.14 7.97 0.44
CA SER A 555 -21.06 7.16 -0.12
C SER A 555 -21.46 6.67 -1.50
N ASN A 556 -20.67 6.97 -2.52
CA ASN A 556 -20.90 6.55 -3.90
C ASN A 556 -19.91 5.45 -4.31
N ALA A 557 -20.31 4.58 -5.23
CA ALA A 557 -19.39 3.62 -5.86
C ALA A 557 -19.46 3.78 -7.38
N ASP A 558 -18.34 4.16 -8.01
CA ASP A 558 -18.24 4.36 -9.45
C ASP A 558 -17.24 3.33 -10.04
N VAL A 559 -17.71 2.51 -10.98
CA VAL A 559 -16.86 1.50 -11.65
C VAL A 559 -16.89 1.71 -13.16
N GLU A 560 -15.72 1.95 -13.77
CA GLU A 560 -15.54 2.05 -15.22
C GLU A 560 -14.60 0.94 -15.73
N LEU A 561 -15.12 0.08 -16.62
CA LEU A 561 -14.35 -1.00 -17.26
C LEU A 561 -14.25 -0.75 -18.78
N VAL A 562 -13.03 -0.58 -19.30
CA VAL A 562 -12.78 -0.28 -20.72
C VAL A 562 -12.02 -1.44 -21.39
N ALA A 563 -12.64 -2.07 -22.38
CA ALA A 563 -12.08 -3.21 -23.10
C ALA A 563 -11.70 -2.85 -24.56
N ASP A 564 -10.40 -2.73 -24.81
CA ASP A 564 -9.85 -2.42 -26.14
C ASP A 564 -9.73 -3.63 -27.11
N ALA A 565 -9.59 -4.88 -26.61
CA ALA A 565 -9.75 -6.17 -27.33
C ALA A 565 -9.41 -7.40 -26.44
N ASP A 566 -10.24 -8.44 -26.35
CA ASP A 566 -9.99 -9.71 -25.60
C ASP A 566 -9.54 -9.52 -24.12
N ASN A 567 -9.90 -8.39 -23.51
CA ASN A 567 -9.27 -7.93 -22.27
C ASN A 567 -10.01 -8.31 -20.99
N PHE A 568 -11.23 -8.89 -21.04
CA PHE A 568 -11.96 -9.36 -19.86
C PHE A 568 -12.67 -10.70 -20.10
N ASP A 569 -12.14 -11.54 -21.00
CA ASP A 569 -12.74 -12.85 -21.32
C ASP A 569 -12.81 -13.80 -20.10
N SER A 570 -12.02 -13.51 -19.06
CA SER A 570 -12.02 -14.25 -17.79
C SER A 570 -13.00 -13.69 -16.75
N LEU A 571 -13.57 -12.50 -16.95
CA LEU A 571 -14.38 -11.79 -15.97
C LEU A 571 -15.73 -12.48 -15.86
N THR A 572 -16.06 -13.00 -14.68
CA THR A 572 -17.29 -13.75 -14.41
C THR A 572 -18.32 -12.96 -13.62
N THR A 573 -17.86 -12.09 -12.70
CA THR A 573 -18.75 -11.37 -11.77
C THR A 573 -18.32 -9.92 -11.57
N VAL A 574 -19.29 -9.01 -11.62
CA VAL A 574 -19.12 -7.60 -11.21
C VAL A 574 -20.17 -7.30 -10.14
N ASN A 575 -19.74 -6.88 -8.95
CA ASN A 575 -20.62 -6.40 -7.89
C ASN A 575 -20.24 -4.96 -7.56
N VAL A 576 -21.22 -4.06 -7.62
CA VAL A 576 -21.08 -2.65 -7.22
C VAL A 576 -22.14 -2.38 -6.16
N SER A 577 -21.74 -1.89 -4.99
CA SER A 577 -22.69 -1.54 -3.94
C SER A 577 -22.29 -0.28 -3.20
N ALA A 578 -23.28 0.56 -2.90
CA ALA A 578 -23.09 1.84 -2.23
C ALA A 578 -24.29 2.15 -1.34
N SER A 579 -24.09 2.89 -0.25
CA SER A 579 -25.24 3.35 0.55
C SER A 579 -25.96 4.58 0.01
N SER A 580 -25.41 5.23 -1.01
CA SER A 580 -26.07 6.22 -1.86
C SER A 580 -26.07 5.74 -3.30
N ASP A 581 -25.28 6.37 -4.17
CA ASP A 581 -25.37 6.16 -5.62
C ASP A 581 -24.37 5.08 -6.04
N ALA A 582 -24.78 4.20 -6.95
CA ALA A 582 -23.88 3.22 -7.55
C ALA A 582 -23.90 3.36 -9.07
N THR A 583 -22.74 3.67 -9.66
CA THR A 583 -22.54 3.81 -11.10
C THR A 583 -21.72 2.64 -11.64
N LEU A 584 -22.19 2.02 -12.72
CA LEU A 584 -21.42 1.03 -13.47
C LEU A 584 -21.41 1.39 -14.95
N GLU A 585 -20.21 1.64 -15.47
CA GLU A 585 -19.96 1.87 -16.88
C GLU A 585 -19.07 0.76 -17.44
N MET A 586 -19.55 0.06 -18.46
CA MET A 586 -18.76 -0.97 -19.16
C MET A 586 -18.77 -0.72 -20.66
N ARG A 587 -17.57 -0.64 -21.25
CA ARG A 587 -17.37 -0.39 -22.68
C ARG A 587 -16.57 -1.50 -23.31
N GLY A 588 -17.22 -2.29 -24.15
CA GLY A 588 -16.58 -3.30 -24.97
C GLY A 588 -16.05 -2.77 -26.29
N THR A 589 -15.41 -3.66 -27.06
CA THR A 589 -15.07 -3.36 -28.45
C THR A 589 -16.26 -3.72 -29.33
N ALA A 590 -16.90 -2.70 -29.95
CA ALA A 590 -17.92 -2.90 -30.95
C ALA A 590 -17.50 -3.97 -31.97
N GLY A 591 -18.38 -4.95 -32.18
CA GLY A 591 -18.20 -6.01 -33.16
C GLY A 591 -17.78 -5.44 -34.51
N GLN A 592 -16.54 -5.70 -34.94
CA GLN A 592 -16.09 -5.22 -36.25
C GLN A 592 -16.92 -5.92 -37.34
N PRO A 593 -17.49 -5.19 -38.31
CA PRO A 593 -18.20 -5.82 -39.40
C PRO A 593 -17.26 -6.80 -40.10
N GLY A 594 -17.66 -8.08 -40.17
CA GLY A 594 -16.88 -9.13 -40.79
C GLY A 594 -16.39 -8.70 -42.18
N VAL A 595 -15.11 -8.94 -42.50
CA VAL A 595 -14.46 -8.47 -43.73
C VAL A 595 -15.33 -8.72 -44.97
N GLN A 596 -15.78 -7.62 -45.61
CA GLN A 596 -16.78 -7.60 -46.67
C GLN A 596 -16.57 -8.61 -47.81
N PRO A 597 -17.63 -9.33 -48.24
CA PRO A 597 -17.78 -9.76 -49.61
C PRO A 597 -18.45 -8.65 -50.46
N VAL A 598 -17.83 -8.24 -51.56
CA VAL A 598 -18.39 -7.28 -52.52
C VAL A 598 -19.69 -7.85 -53.11
N GLN A 599 -20.84 -7.25 -52.77
CA GLN A 599 -22.14 -7.53 -53.38
C GLN A 599 -22.39 -6.68 -54.64
N ALA A 600 -23.19 -7.24 -55.55
CA ALA A 600 -23.34 -6.90 -56.97
C ALA A 600 -23.36 -5.40 -57.36
N PHE A 601 -22.64 -5.06 -58.44
CA PHE A 601 -22.64 -3.72 -59.05
C PHE A 601 -23.46 -3.66 -60.34
N THR A 602 -24.56 -2.89 -60.34
CA THR A 602 -25.38 -2.68 -61.55
C THR A 602 -25.00 -1.38 -62.27
N ILE A 603 -24.47 -1.47 -63.50
CA ILE A 603 -24.29 -0.30 -64.38
C ILE A 603 -25.56 -0.09 -65.19
N ALA A 604 -26.42 0.85 -64.78
CA ALA A 604 -27.54 1.28 -65.60
C ALA A 604 -27.02 2.03 -66.84
N ALA A 605 -26.99 1.36 -67.99
CA ALA A 605 -26.55 1.92 -69.26
C ALA A 605 -27.56 2.94 -69.85
N GLY A 606 -27.66 4.12 -69.24
CA GLY A 606 -28.34 5.26 -69.83
C GLY A 606 -27.58 5.73 -71.08
N ALA A 607 -28.08 5.36 -72.27
CA ALA A 607 -27.57 5.75 -73.59
C ALA A 607 -26.03 5.80 -73.68
N LEU A 608 -25.39 4.62 -73.66
CA LEU A 608 -23.95 4.44 -73.90
C LEU A 608 -23.51 5.16 -75.19
N VAL A 609 -22.93 6.36 -75.06
CA VAL A 609 -22.30 7.06 -76.18
C VAL A 609 -20.87 6.55 -76.34
N ASN A 610 -20.71 5.32 -76.82
CA ASN A 610 -19.55 4.67 -77.48
C ASN A 610 -18.07 5.01 -77.14
N THR A 611 -17.72 5.86 -76.17
CA THR A 611 -16.33 6.27 -75.90
C THR A 611 -16.17 6.73 -74.45
N GLY A 612 -15.60 5.87 -73.60
CA GLY A 612 -15.20 6.16 -72.22
C GLY A 612 -14.34 5.05 -71.61
N SER A 613 -13.52 5.39 -70.60
CA SER A 613 -12.74 4.45 -69.77
C SER A 613 -13.53 4.19 -68.48
N TYR A 614 -13.66 2.93 -68.08
CA TYR A 614 -14.22 2.55 -66.79
C TYR A 614 -13.07 2.11 -65.89
N VAL A 615 -13.03 2.64 -64.67
CA VAL A 615 -12.09 2.24 -63.63
C VAL A 615 -12.90 1.59 -62.54
N PHE A 616 -12.53 0.37 -62.18
CA PHE A 616 -13.12 -0.34 -61.05
C PHE A 616 -12.04 -0.54 -59.99
N SER A 617 -12.38 -0.29 -58.74
CA SER A 617 -11.55 -0.54 -57.56
C SER A 617 -12.35 -1.49 -56.68
N PHE A 618 -11.78 -2.63 -56.30
CA PHE A 618 -12.43 -3.61 -55.45
C PHE A 618 -11.48 -3.97 -54.30
N PRO A 619 -11.78 -3.60 -53.05
CA PRO A 619 -11.17 -4.23 -51.90
C PRO A 619 -11.95 -5.52 -51.57
N GLY A 620 -11.30 -6.69 -51.63
CA GLY A 620 -11.85 -7.94 -51.06
C GLY A 620 -12.38 -9.03 -52.02
N TYR A 621 -12.94 -10.07 -51.41
CA TYR A 621 -13.60 -11.22 -52.05
C TYR A 621 -15.02 -10.83 -52.49
N GLY A 622 -15.64 -11.52 -53.45
CA GLY A 622 -17.05 -11.25 -53.76
C GLY A 622 -17.54 -11.69 -55.14
N LEU A 623 -18.86 -11.56 -55.34
CA LEU A 623 -19.58 -11.97 -56.54
C LEU A 623 -20.09 -10.71 -57.28
N LEU A 624 -19.37 -10.28 -58.31
CA LEU A 624 -19.76 -9.10 -59.09
C LEU A 624 -20.73 -9.49 -60.20
N ASN A 625 -22.00 -9.08 -60.10
CA ASN A 625 -22.99 -9.23 -61.16
C ASN A 625 -23.13 -7.93 -61.96
N VAL A 626 -22.59 -7.90 -63.19
CA VAL A 626 -22.74 -6.74 -64.08
C VAL A 626 -23.95 -6.94 -64.99
N ASP A 627 -25.03 -6.21 -64.73
CA ASP A 627 -26.17 -6.14 -65.65
C ASP A 627 -25.90 -5.17 -66.80
N ILE A 628 -26.28 -5.59 -68.01
CA ILE A 628 -26.11 -4.90 -69.30
C ILE A 628 -27.43 -4.88 -70.08
N SER A 629 -28.55 -5.16 -69.41
CA SER A 629 -29.91 -5.23 -69.95
C SER A 629 -30.39 -3.96 -70.66
N GLY A 630 -29.79 -2.79 -70.40
CA GLY A 630 -30.17 -1.50 -70.99
C GLY A 630 -29.57 -1.15 -72.37
N ALA A 631 -28.68 -1.97 -72.95
CA ALA A 631 -27.98 -1.64 -74.19
C ALA A 631 -28.82 -1.91 -75.47
N GLU A 632 -30.00 -1.31 -75.60
CA GLU A 632 -30.68 -1.24 -76.90
C GLU A 632 -30.14 -0.06 -77.72
N ALA A 633 -29.14 -0.32 -78.58
CA ALA A 633 -28.72 0.62 -79.61
C ALA A 633 -29.22 0.18 -81.01
N PRO A 634 -29.56 1.11 -81.92
CA PRO A 634 -30.23 0.82 -83.19
C PRO A 634 -29.33 0.23 -84.30
N TYR A 635 -28.13 -0.29 -83.99
CA TYR A 635 -27.15 -0.70 -84.99
C TYR A 635 -26.77 -2.19 -84.86
N ALA A 636 -27.18 -2.95 -85.89
CA ALA A 636 -27.28 -4.41 -85.96
C ALA A 636 -25.95 -5.21 -85.97
N ASN A 637 -24.89 -4.77 -85.29
CA ASN A 637 -23.56 -5.36 -85.47
C ASN A 637 -22.75 -5.59 -84.18
N ASN A 638 -23.11 -4.97 -83.06
CA ASN A 638 -22.45 -5.21 -81.77
C ASN A 638 -23.52 -5.59 -80.75
N THR A 639 -23.78 -6.89 -80.65
CA THR A 639 -24.67 -7.44 -79.61
C THR A 639 -24.01 -7.28 -78.24
N SER A 640 -24.81 -7.12 -77.19
CA SER A 640 -24.37 -7.12 -75.78
C SER A 640 -23.38 -8.26 -75.44
N THR A 641 -23.53 -9.40 -76.12
CA THR A 641 -22.63 -10.56 -76.06
C THR A 641 -21.17 -10.22 -76.40
N ALA A 642 -20.93 -9.32 -77.35
CA ALA A 642 -19.57 -8.95 -77.77
C ALA A 642 -18.87 -8.00 -76.78
N VAL A 643 -19.64 -7.20 -76.04
CA VAL A 643 -19.11 -6.32 -74.98
C VAL A 643 -18.74 -7.17 -73.77
N ALA A 644 -19.62 -8.08 -73.38
CA ALA A 644 -19.37 -8.92 -72.24
C ALA A 644 -18.29 -9.97 -72.45
N GLN A 645 -18.19 -10.54 -73.64
CA GLN A 645 -17.05 -11.43 -73.95
C GLN A 645 -15.71 -10.68 -73.87
N LYS A 646 -15.68 -9.37 -74.15
CA LYS A 646 -14.49 -8.54 -73.95
C LYS A 646 -14.19 -8.28 -72.47
N ILE A 647 -15.22 -8.07 -71.65
CA ILE A 647 -15.10 -7.91 -70.20
C ILE A 647 -14.58 -9.21 -69.59
N ILE A 648 -15.22 -10.35 -69.89
CA ILE A 648 -14.83 -11.69 -69.45
C ILE A 648 -13.39 -12.00 -69.86
N ASN A 649 -13.03 -11.76 -71.12
CA ASN A 649 -11.66 -12.00 -71.58
C ASN A 649 -10.66 -11.06 -70.91
N ALA A 650 -11.02 -9.80 -70.64
CA ALA A 650 -10.13 -8.88 -69.93
C ALA A 650 -9.88 -9.33 -68.49
N ILE A 651 -10.93 -9.69 -67.74
CA ILE A 651 -10.84 -10.15 -66.35
C ILE A 651 -10.04 -11.46 -66.26
N ASN A 652 -10.42 -12.48 -67.05
CA ASN A 652 -9.74 -13.78 -67.05
C ASN A 652 -8.28 -13.72 -67.52
N THR A 653 -7.86 -12.65 -68.20
CA THR A 653 -6.48 -12.50 -68.69
C THR A 653 -5.63 -11.57 -67.82
N LEU A 654 -6.23 -10.57 -67.18
CA LEU A 654 -5.50 -9.52 -66.46
C LEU A 654 -5.31 -9.81 -64.97
N VAL A 655 -6.16 -10.64 -64.34
CA VAL A 655 -6.09 -10.89 -62.89
C VAL A 655 -6.07 -12.40 -62.61
N PRO A 656 -4.90 -12.99 -62.33
CA PRO A 656 -4.80 -14.39 -61.92
C PRO A 656 -5.58 -14.64 -60.63
N GLY A 657 -6.48 -15.62 -60.62
CA GLY A 657 -7.31 -15.96 -59.45
C GLY A 657 -8.75 -15.44 -59.51
N TYR A 658 -9.15 -14.74 -60.58
CA TYR A 658 -10.55 -14.38 -60.82
C TYR A 658 -11.09 -15.07 -62.08
N SER A 659 -12.32 -15.57 -62.02
CA SER A 659 -13.05 -16.20 -63.11
C SER A 659 -14.33 -15.42 -63.38
N ALA A 660 -14.51 -14.97 -64.63
CA ALA A 660 -15.74 -14.35 -65.09
C ALA A 660 -16.53 -15.31 -65.98
N VAL A 661 -17.78 -15.58 -65.63
CA VAL A 661 -18.70 -16.45 -66.37
C VAL A 661 -19.88 -15.62 -66.88
N TRP A 662 -20.25 -15.84 -68.14
CA TRP A 662 -21.48 -15.30 -68.71
C TRP A 662 -22.65 -16.20 -68.33
N GLU A 663 -23.62 -15.67 -67.59
CA GLU A 663 -24.85 -16.38 -67.27
C GLU A 663 -26.02 -15.67 -67.95
N GLY A 664 -26.49 -16.24 -69.07
CA GLY A 664 -27.66 -15.72 -69.76
C GLY A 664 -28.10 -16.58 -70.94
N ASP A 665 -29.37 -17.01 -70.91
CA ASP A 665 -30.10 -17.50 -72.09
C ASP A 665 -30.54 -16.30 -72.95
N ALA A 666 -30.72 -16.50 -74.25
CA ALA A 666 -31.00 -15.49 -75.27
C ALA A 666 -32.27 -14.64 -75.04
N THR A 667 -33.05 -14.92 -73.99
CA THR A 667 -34.34 -14.28 -73.70
C THR A 667 -34.50 -13.68 -72.29
N ALA A 668 -33.49 -13.72 -71.43
CA ALA A 668 -33.54 -13.10 -70.09
C ALA A 668 -32.36 -12.14 -69.86
N GLU A 669 -32.46 -11.32 -68.80
CA GLU A 669 -31.45 -10.36 -68.33
C GLU A 669 -30.04 -10.97 -68.33
N LYS A 670 -29.06 -10.13 -68.64
CA LYS A 670 -27.72 -10.57 -69.05
C LYS A 670 -26.72 -10.22 -67.96
N LEU A 671 -26.29 -11.23 -67.21
CA LEU A 671 -25.30 -11.09 -66.14
C LEU A 671 -23.92 -11.59 -66.60
N VAL A 672 -22.88 -10.84 -66.24
CA VAL A 672 -21.52 -11.38 -66.12
C VAL A 672 -21.25 -11.52 -64.62
N THR A 673 -20.99 -12.74 -64.17
CA THR A 673 -20.62 -13.06 -62.80
C THR A 673 -19.11 -13.21 -62.71
N ILE A 674 -18.46 -12.49 -61.80
CA ILE A 674 -17.02 -12.62 -61.52
C ILE A 674 -16.85 -13.25 -60.13
N THR A 675 -16.02 -14.28 -60.03
CA THR A 675 -15.66 -14.99 -58.79
C THR A 675 -14.16 -14.90 -58.58
N GLY A 676 -13.69 -14.56 -57.39
CA GLY A 676 -12.25 -14.51 -57.05
C GLY A 676 -11.88 -15.49 -55.95
N ASP A 677 -10.73 -16.16 -56.09
CA ASP A 677 -10.32 -17.30 -55.27
C ASP A 677 -9.17 -16.95 -54.29
N ASN A 678 -8.53 -15.78 -54.43
CA ASN A 678 -7.30 -15.42 -53.68
C ASN A 678 -7.26 -13.96 -53.23
N GLU A 679 -6.63 -13.74 -52.07
CA GLU A 679 -6.39 -12.50 -51.29
C GLU A 679 -5.48 -11.46 -51.98
N ALA A 680 -5.46 -11.39 -53.31
CA ALA A 680 -4.64 -10.42 -54.01
C ALA A 680 -5.39 -9.08 -54.11
N SER A 681 -4.99 -8.08 -53.33
CA SER A 681 -5.46 -6.71 -53.51
C SER A 681 -5.11 -6.23 -54.93
N ALA A 682 -6.12 -6.12 -55.78
CA ALA A 682 -5.98 -5.52 -57.10
C ALA A 682 -6.30 -4.03 -56.96
N ASP A 683 -5.29 -3.21 -56.63
CA ASP A 683 -5.46 -1.77 -56.34
C ASP A 683 -6.08 -0.96 -57.49
N TRP A 684 -6.13 -1.46 -58.74
CA TRP A 684 -6.80 -0.78 -59.86
C TRP A 684 -6.88 -1.65 -61.12
N ILE A 685 -8.09 -1.81 -61.69
CA ILE A 685 -8.27 -2.32 -63.06
C ILE A 685 -8.70 -1.18 -63.96
N GLN A 686 -7.79 -0.73 -64.83
CA GLN A 686 -8.07 0.30 -65.83
C GLN A 686 -8.34 -0.33 -67.20
N VAL A 687 -9.60 -0.31 -67.66
CA VAL A 687 -9.94 -0.70 -69.04
C VAL A 687 -9.90 0.52 -69.95
N VAL A 688 -8.74 0.77 -70.57
CA VAL A 688 -8.56 1.89 -71.52
C VAL A 688 -9.01 1.46 -72.92
N ASN A 689 -10.04 2.13 -73.45
CA ASN A 689 -10.26 2.18 -74.89
C ASN A 689 -9.92 3.57 -75.41
N ALA A 690 -9.12 3.65 -76.48
CA ALA A 690 -8.42 4.88 -76.88
C ALA A 690 -9.39 6.02 -77.29
N GLY A 691 -9.60 6.98 -76.38
CA GLY A 691 -10.29 8.25 -76.67
C GLY A 691 -10.75 8.98 -75.40
N ASN A 692 -10.12 10.12 -75.10
CA ASN A 692 -10.32 10.95 -73.90
C ASN A 692 -11.78 11.35 -73.61
N ARG A 693 -12.28 10.95 -72.43
CA ARG A 693 -12.89 11.80 -71.38
C ARG A 693 -13.18 10.94 -70.14
N VAL A 694 -12.77 11.40 -68.95
CA VAL A 694 -13.04 10.76 -67.66
C VAL A 694 -14.33 11.35 -67.10
N ILE A 695 -15.32 10.51 -66.79
CA ILE A 695 -16.43 10.85 -65.89
C ILE A 695 -16.16 10.03 -64.64
N THR A 696 -15.94 10.72 -63.53
CA THR A 696 -15.83 10.10 -62.21
C THR A 696 -17.21 10.21 -61.57
N GLU A 697 -18.02 9.16 -61.66
CA GLU A 697 -19.19 9.02 -60.79
C GLU A 697 -18.73 8.29 -59.53
N ARG A 698 -18.92 8.95 -58.38
CA ARG A 698 -18.74 8.36 -57.05
C ARG A 698 -20.03 7.58 -56.78
N VAL A 699 -19.90 6.28 -56.59
CA VAL A 699 -21.03 5.39 -56.27
C VAL A 699 -20.95 5.11 -54.78
N ASP A 700 -21.99 5.49 -54.05
CA ASP A 700 -22.19 5.08 -52.65
C ASP A 700 -22.69 3.64 -52.66
N LEU A 701 -21.93 2.74 -52.02
CA LEU A 701 -22.40 1.41 -51.65
C LEU A 701 -23.29 1.61 -50.42
N ARG A 702 -24.55 1.17 -50.48
CA ARG A 702 -25.41 1.09 -49.29
C ARG A 702 -25.32 -0.32 -48.74
N ASP A 703 -25.06 -0.37 -47.45
CA ASP A 703 -25.04 -1.56 -46.59
C ASP A 703 -26.47 -2.10 -46.44
N ASP A 704 -26.71 -3.38 -46.70
CA ASP A 704 -28.03 -4.02 -46.63
C ASP A 704 -28.03 -5.38 -45.91
N GLY A 705 -27.19 -5.54 -44.86
CA GLY A 705 -27.31 -6.62 -43.88
C GLY A 705 -26.05 -7.47 -43.70
N GLN A 706 -25.04 -6.93 -42.99
CA GLN A 706 -23.89 -7.71 -42.53
C GLN A 706 -24.26 -8.50 -41.26
N GLU A 707 -23.77 -9.73 -41.16
CA GLU A 707 -23.71 -10.48 -39.91
C GLU A 707 -22.54 -9.89 -39.11
N PHE A 708 -22.85 -9.04 -38.13
CA PHE A 708 -21.86 -8.52 -37.20
C PHE A 708 -21.30 -9.69 -36.39
N ILE A 709 -19.97 -9.74 -36.24
CA ILE A 709 -19.34 -10.66 -35.31
C ILE A 709 -19.54 -10.00 -33.94
N ALA A 710 -20.06 -10.74 -32.95
CA ALA A 710 -20.16 -10.24 -31.60
C ALA A 710 -18.81 -9.65 -31.15
N GLY A 711 -18.84 -8.55 -30.38
CA GLY A 711 -17.64 -8.04 -29.74
C GLY A 711 -16.96 -9.16 -28.95
N GLU A 712 -15.63 -9.20 -28.95
CA GLU A 712 -14.86 -10.07 -28.05
C GLU A 712 -14.49 -9.23 -26.81
N GLY A 713 -14.20 -9.86 -25.67
CA GLY A 713 -13.72 -9.15 -24.48
C GLY A 713 -14.49 -9.39 -23.19
N PHE A 714 -15.73 -9.92 -23.21
CA PHE A 714 -16.51 -10.21 -21.99
C PHE A 714 -17.13 -11.61 -22.01
N ASP A 715 -16.60 -12.54 -22.82
CA ASP A 715 -17.19 -13.86 -23.07
C ASP A 715 -17.42 -14.71 -21.81
N GLY A 716 -16.66 -14.46 -20.74
CA GLY A 716 -16.75 -15.16 -19.45
C GLY A 716 -17.81 -14.62 -18.49
N LEU A 717 -18.44 -13.48 -18.80
CA LEU A 717 -19.31 -12.76 -17.86
C LEU A 717 -20.58 -13.58 -17.58
N GLU A 718 -20.87 -13.81 -16.29
CA GLU A 718 -22.03 -14.58 -15.84
C GLU A 718 -23.03 -13.70 -15.08
N THR A 719 -22.58 -12.75 -14.25
CA THR A 719 -23.48 -11.94 -13.42
C THR A 719 -22.94 -10.53 -13.16
N ILE A 720 -23.81 -9.54 -13.28
CA ILE A 720 -23.61 -8.16 -12.83
C ILE A 720 -24.65 -7.87 -11.73
N THR A 721 -24.20 -7.38 -10.58
CA THR A 721 -25.08 -6.89 -9.51
C THR A 721 -24.73 -5.45 -9.15
N VAL A 722 -25.73 -4.57 -9.17
CA VAL A 722 -25.61 -3.17 -8.72
C VAL A 722 -26.64 -2.93 -7.61
N ASP A 723 -26.19 -2.56 -6.41
CA ASP A 723 -27.03 -2.34 -5.21
C ASP A 723 -26.77 -0.95 -4.63
N ALA A 724 -27.63 0.01 -4.97
CA ALA A 724 -27.58 1.40 -4.54
C ALA A 724 -28.58 1.69 -3.42
N GLY A 725 -28.16 2.47 -2.43
CA GLY A 725 -29.02 2.94 -1.34
C GLY A 725 -29.89 4.14 -1.71
N GLU A 726 -29.49 4.93 -2.72
CA GLU A 726 -30.28 5.98 -3.38
C GLU A 726 -30.43 5.60 -4.85
N ASP A 727 -29.58 6.10 -5.75
CA ASP A 727 -29.76 5.91 -7.20
C ASP A 727 -28.79 4.90 -7.83
N ALA A 728 -29.24 4.14 -8.83
CA ALA A 728 -28.37 3.25 -9.62
C ALA A 728 -28.28 3.74 -11.08
N ASP A 729 -27.07 3.88 -11.61
CA ASP A 729 -26.81 4.25 -13.02
C ASP A 729 -25.95 3.17 -13.69
N VAL A 730 -26.47 2.54 -14.75
CA VAL A 730 -25.83 1.39 -15.41
C VAL A 730 -25.79 1.62 -16.92
N GLU A 731 -24.60 1.89 -17.47
CA GLU A 731 -24.36 2.07 -18.90
C GLU A 731 -23.50 0.92 -19.44
N LEU A 732 -24.11 -0.02 -20.17
CA LEU A 732 -23.43 -1.15 -20.80
C LEU A 732 -23.45 -0.97 -22.32
N THR A 733 -22.27 -0.77 -22.91
CA THR A 733 -22.10 -0.63 -24.37
C THR A 733 -21.17 -1.70 -24.91
N ASP A 734 -21.63 -2.45 -25.91
CA ASP A 734 -20.86 -3.51 -26.59
C ASP A 734 -20.34 -4.62 -25.64
N VAL A 735 -21.04 -4.89 -24.54
CA VAL A 735 -20.70 -5.94 -23.57
C VAL A 735 -21.21 -7.29 -24.06
N SER A 736 -20.32 -8.11 -24.62
CA SER A 736 -20.64 -9.47 -25.08
C SER A 736 -20.63 -10.52 -23.95
N GLY A 737 -20.92 -11.79 -24.29
CA GLY A 737 -21.09 -12.86 -23.29
C GLY A 737 -22.51 -12.94 -22.73
N ASN A 738 -22.91 -14.10 -22.19
CA ASN A 738 -24.26 -14.31 -21.68
C ASN A 738 -24.32 -14.12 -20.16
N PHE A 739 -24.92 -13.02 -19.69
CA PHE A 739 -24.94 -12.69 -18.26
C PHE A 739 -26.33 -12.29 -17.74
N ASP A 740 -26.49 -12.40 -16.41
CA ASP A 740 -27.64 -11.89 -15.67
C ASP A 740 -27.32 -10.52 -15.06
N LEU A 741 -28.18 -9.52 -15.27
CA LEU A 741 -28.09 -8.19 -14.68
C LEU A 741 -29.13 -8.02 -13.56
N VAL A 742 -28.67 -7.69 -12.35
CA VAL A 742 -29.53 -7.42 -11.18
C VAL A 742 -29.23 -6.01 -10.66
N VAL A 743 -30.23 -5.13 -10.69
CA VAL A 743 -30.12 -3.75 -10.22
C VAL A 743 -31.12 -3.50 -9.10
N THR A 744 -30.65 -3.01 -7.95
CA THR A 744 -31.47 -2.54 -6.83
C THR A 744 -31.13 -1.09 -6.52
N ALA A 745 -32.14 -0.23 -6.44
CA ALA A 745 -31.99 1.17 -6.07
C ALA A 745 -32.98 1.56 -4.96
N GLY A 746 -32.55 2.44 -4.06
CA GLY A 746 -33.37 2.96 -2.99
C GLY A 746 -34.35 4.06 -3.42
N ASP A 747 -34.05 4.77 -4.52
CA ASP A 747 -34.85 5.82 -5.14
C ASP A 747 -35.06 5.51 -6.64
N ASP A 748 -34.15 5.92 -7.54
CA ASP A 748 -34.28 5.79 -9.00
C ASP A 748 -33.24 4.82 -9.61
N ALA A 749 -33.55 4.20 -10.74
CA ALA A 749 -32.59 3.40 -11.53
C ALA A 749 -32.61 3.79 -13.02
N TRP A 750 -31.46 4.12 -13.58
CA TRP A 750 -31.23 4.40 -15.01
C TRP A 750 -30.36 3.29 -15.60
N ILE A 751 -30.86 2.61 -16.64
CA ILE A 751 -30.18 1.47 -17.26
C ILE A 751 -30.19 1.62 -18.78
N ASP A 752 -29.00 1.73 -19.36
CA ASP A 752 -28.78 1.76 -20.80
C ASP A 752 -28.05 0.48 -21.25
N LEU A 753 -28.73 -0.33 -22.07
CA LEU A 753 -28.17 -1.55 -22.67
C LEU A 753 -28.02 -1.38 -24.18
N ASP A 754 -26.82 -1.05 -24.65
CA ASP A 754 -26.48 -0.91 -26.07
C ASP A 754 -25.61 -2.09 -26.54
N ASN A 755 -26.15 -2.92 -27.44
CA ASN A 755 -25.47 -4.10 -28.01
C ASN A 755 -24.90 -5.06 -26.95
N THR A 756 -25.70 -5.43 -25.96
CA THR A 756 -25.27 -6.28 -24.84
C THR A 756 -25.66 -7.76 -25.03
N GLY A 757 -24.97 -8.64 -24.32
CA GLY A 757 -25.32 -10.06 -24.20
C GLY A 757 -26.14 -10.42 -22.95
N ALA A 758 -26.79 -9.44 -22.31
CA ALA A 758 -27.66 -9.69 -21.17
C ALA A 758 -28.74 -10.72 -21.53
N VAL A 759 -28.93 -11.74 -20.68
CA VAL A 759 -29.95 -12.80 -20.84
C VAL A 759 -31.16 -12.49 -19.98
N THR A 760 -30.92 -12.11 -18.73
CA THR A 760 -31.97 -11.68 -17.80
C THR A 760 -31.62 -10.32 -17.19
N VAL A 761 -32.63 -9.46 -17.05
CA VAL A 761 -32.51 -8.15 -16.41
C VAL A 761 -33.56 -8.07 -15.32
N THR A 762 -33.14 -7.86 -14.06
CA THR A 762 -34.03 -7.68 -12.91
C THR A 762 -33.76 -6.33 -12.27
N VAL A 763 -34.74 -5.42 -12.27
CA VAL A 763 -34.61 -4.07 -11.72
C VAL A 763 -35.64 -3.86 -10.61
N THR A 764 -35.17 -3.45 -9.43
CA THR A 764 -36.03 -3.03 -8.31
C THR A 764 -35.63 -1.63 -7.86
N ALA A 765 -36.51 -0.65 -8.03
CA ALA A 765 -36.34 0.71 -7.52
C ALA A 765 -37.56 1.12 -6.69
N VAL A 766 -37.46 2.18 -5.89
CA VAL A 766 -38.61 2.65 -5.09
C VAL A 766 -39.48 3.64 -5.86
N ASP A 767 -38.90 4.60 -6.57
CA ASP A 767 -39.62 5.69 -7.25
C ASP A 767 -39.67 5.47 -8.77
N HIS A 768 -38.53 5.46 -9.46
CA HIS A 768 -38.48 5.36 -10.91
C HIS A 768 -37.52 4.29 -11.45
N VAL A 769 -37.87 3.72 -12.60
CA VAL A 769 -36.97 2.94 -13.46
C VAL A 769 -37.04 3.52 -14.87
N ASP A 770 -35.89 3.88 -15.42
CA ASP A 770 -35.68 4.22 -16.82
C ASP A 770 -34.82 3.12 -17.44
N LEU A 771 -35.36 2.35 -18.38
CA LEU A 771 -34.67 1.21 -19.00
C LEU A 771 -34.70 1.32 -20.50
N ASP A 772 -33.56 1.66 -21.09
CA ASP A 772 -33.37 1.75 -22.53
C ASP A 772 -32.58 0.54 -23.05
N VAL A 773 -33.26 -0.34 -23.76
CA VAL A 773 -32.67 -1.49 -24.45
C VAL A 773 -32.57 -1.16 -25.93
N GLN A 774 -31.35 -0.89 -26.39
CA GLN A 774 -31.10 -0.41 -27.75
C GLN A 774 -29.89 -1.10 -28.39
N GLY A 775 -29.66 -0.81 -29.67
CA GLY A 775 -28.48 -1.27 -30.38
C GLY A 775 -28.74 -1.35 -31.88
N ASP A 776 -27.85 -0.74 -32.65
CA ASP A 776 -27.94 -0.68 -34.11
C ASP A 776 -27.06 -1.72 -34.82
N THR A 777 -26.15 -2.35 -34.07
CA THR A 777 -25.06 -3.16 -34.61
C THR A 777 -25.33 -4.65 -34.38
N ILE A 778 -25.41 -5.08 -33.12
CA ILE A 778 -25.70 -6.48 -32.73
C ILE A 778 -27.11 -6.58 -32.12
N GLY A 779 -27.60 -5.48 -31.52
CA GLY A 779 -28.79 -5.48 -30.68
C GLY A 779 -28.58 -6.29 -29.40
N ASN A 780 -29.68 -6.59 -28.70
CA ASN A 780 -29.69 -7.38 -27.48
C ASN A 780 -30.32 -8.76 -27.75
N SER A 781 -29.83 -9.43 -28.79
CA SER A 781 -30.43 -10.67 -29.32
C SER A 781 -30.44 -11.85 -28.33
N SER A 782 -29.60 -11.81 -27.28
CA SER A 782 -29.57 -12.82 -26.20
C SER A 782 -30.60 -12.57 -25.09
N LEU A 783 -31.21 -11.38 -25.02
CA LEU A 783 -32.10 -11.00 -23.92
C LEU A 783 -33.38 -11.83 -23.98
N GLU A 784 -33.67 -12.60 -22.92
CA GLU A 784 -34.83 -13.47 -22.83
C GLU A 784 -35.94 -12.86 -21.96
N THR A 785 -35.57 -12.25 -20.83
CA THR A 785 -36.51 -11.76 -19.82
C THR A 785 -36.09 -10.46 -19.14
N ILE A 786 -37.03 -9.55 -18.95
CA ILE A 786 -36.90 -8.35 -18.10
C ILE A 786 -37.95 -8.42 -16.98
N GLU A 787 -37.56 -8.20 -15.73
CA GLU A 787 -38.45 -8.03 -14.56
C GLU A 787 -38.22 -6.65 -13.93
N VAL A 788 -39.28 -5.84 -13.79
CA VAL A 788 -39.22 -4.47 -13.24
C VAL A 788 -40.24 -4.27 -12.12
N ALA A 789 -39.78 -3.76 -10.98
CA ALA A 789 -40.59 -3.35 -9.85
C ALA A 789 -40.24 -1.93 -9.36
N SER A 790 -41.21 -1.02 -9.37
CA SER A 790 -41.05 0.40 -8.96
C SER A 790 -42.41 1.11 -8.76
N ASP A 791 -42.42 2.38 -8.31
CA ASP A 791 -43.65 3.19 -8.38
C ASP A 791 -43.96 3.59 -9.83
N THR A 792 -42.94 3.98 -10.59
CA THR A 792 -43.06 4.36 -12.00
C THR A 792 -41.96 3.74 -12.86
N ALA A 793 -42.26 3.45 -14.13
CA ALA A 793 -41.27 2.95 -15.08
C ALA A 793 -41.46 3.55 -16.49
N ASP A 794 -40.35 3.90 -17.14
CA ASP A 794 -40.24 4.19 -18.57
C ASP A 794 -39.32 3.13 -19.19
N ILE A 795 -39.79 2.45 -20.24
CA ILE A 795 -39.06 1.31 -20.83
C ILE A 795 -39.07 1.46 -22.35
N THR A 796 -37.89 1.54 -22.94
CA THR A 796 -37.69 1.58 -24.39
C THR A 796 -37.07 0.27 -24.85
N LEU A 797 -37.70 -0.37 -25.84
CA LEU A 797 -37.22 -1.60 -26.46
C LEU A 797 -37.02 -1.35 -27.96
N GLU A 798 -35.77 -1.34 -28.41
CA GLU A 798 -35.39 -1.13 -29.82
C GLU A 798 -34.37 -2.18 -30.29
N GLY A 799 -34.29 -2.36 -31.62
CA GLY A 799 -33.27 -3.19 -32.25
C GLY A 799 -33.58 -4.68 -32.21
N ASP A 800 -32.55 -5.52 -32.40
CA ASP A 800 -32.68 -6.98 -32.40
C ASP A 800 -32.92 -7.51 -30.98
N LEU A 801 -34.11 -8.07 -30.76
CA LEU A 801 -34.58 -8.72 -29.54
C LEU A 801 -35.11 -10.13 -29.87
N SER A 802 -34.45 -10.84 -30.77
CA SER A 802 -34.89 -12.13 -31.30
C SER A 802 -35.15 -13.20 -30.23
N SER A 803 -34.38 -13.24 -29.14
CA SER A 803 -34.61 -14.18 -28.03
C SER A 803 -35.61 -13.69 -26.98
N PHE A 804 -36.11 -12.45 -27.08
CA PHE A 804 -36.93 -11.85 -26.05
C PHE A 804 -38.30 -12.52 -25.94
N THR A 805 -38.68 -12.92 -24.73
CA THR A 805 -39.93 -13.66 -24.50
C THR A 805 -40.85 -13.00 -23.49
N THR A 806 -40.30 -12.31 -22.49
CA THR A 806 -41.09 -11.84 -21.34
C THR A 806 -40.60 -10.48 -20.83
N LEU A 807 -41.52 -9.54 -20.71
CA LEU A 807 -41.39 -8.34 -19.89
C LEU A 807 -42.38 -8.45 -18.73
N ASP A 808 -41.88 -8.69 -17.51
CA ASP A 808 -42.68 -8.67 -16.29
C ASP A 808 -42.59 -7.30 -15.61
N VAL A 809 -43.64 -6.52 -15.77
CA VAL A 809 -43.82 -5.18 -15.17
C VAL A 809 -44.96 -5.21 -14.16
N SER A 810 -45.25 -6.40 -13.62
CA SER A 810 -46.33 -6.58 -12.64
C SER A 810 -46.05 -5.91 -11.30
N GLY A 811 -44.78 -5.57 -11.05
CA GLY A 811 -44.31 -4.80 -9.90
C GLY A 811 -44.53 -3.28 -9.98
N VAL A 812 -44.88 -2.72 -11.15
CA VAL A 812 -45.00 -1.26 -11.34
C VAL A 812 -46.36 -0.72 -10.84
N ALA A 813 -46.36 0.26 -9.92
CA ALA A 813 -47.56 0.63 -9.18
C ALA A 813 -48.40 1.78 -9.78
N THR A 814 -47.79 2.89 -10.16
CA THR A 814 -48.49 4.16 -10.47
C THR A 814 -48.53 4.46 -11.98
N LEU A 815 -47.39 4.46 -12.65
CA LEU A 815 -47.27 4.79 -14.08
C LEU A 815 -46.28 3.85 -14.77
N LEU A 816 -46.71 3.25 -15.86
CA LEU A 816 -45.85 2.49 -16.76
C LEU A 816 -45.94 3.09 -18.16
N THR A 817 -44.79 3.40 -18.76
CA THR A 817 -44.65 3.71 -20.18
C THR A 817 -43.77 2.63 -20.80
N VAL A 818 -44.20 2.05 -21.91
CA VAL A 818 -43.39 1.12 -22.71
C VAL A 818 -43.46 1.51 -24.17
N ASP A 819 -42.31 1.69 -24.81
CA ASP A 819 -42.19 1.85 -26.25
C ASP A 819 -41.43 0.66 -26.84
N ALA A 820 -42.15 -0.23 -27.51
CA ALA A 820 -41.60 -1.36 -28.25
C ALA A 820 -41.74 -1.17 -29.77
N SER A 821 -41.97 0.06 -30.23
CA SER A 821 -42.33 0.31 -31.64
C SER A 821 -41.21 -0.01 -32.62
N ALA A 822 -39.96 0.03 -32.16
CA ALA A 822 -38.75 -0.28 -32.92
C ALA A 822 -38.08 -1.61 -32.53
N ALA A 823 -38.71 -2.43 -31.69
CA ALA A 823 -38.22 -3.76 -31.34
C ALA A 823 -38.37 -4.76 -32.51
N GLU A 824 -37.42 -5.67 -32.66
CA GLU A 824 -37.44 -6.77 -33.64
C GLU A 824 -37.39 -8.13 -32.91
N TYR A 825 -38.53 -8.80 -32.84
CA TYR A 825 -38.65 -10.13 -32.21
C TYR A 825 -38.53 -11.26 -33.25
N ASP A 826 -38.26 -12.50 -32.80
CA ASP A 826 -38.31 -13.73 -33.63
C ASP A 826 -39.40 -14.73 -33.17
N ASP A 827 -39.96 -14.54 -31.97
CA ASP A 827 -41.08 -15.33 -31.43
C ASP A 827 -42.09 -14.42 -30.70
N PHE A 828 -43.14 -15.02 -30.11
CA PHE A 828 -44.12 -14.26 -29.35
C PHE A 828 -43.52 -13.68 -28.05
N VAL A 829 -43.91 -12.45 -27.73
CA VAL A 829 -43.53 -11.76 -26.49
C VAL A 829 -44.72 -11.67 -25.56
N THR A 830 -44.50 -11.91 -24.27
CA THR A 830 -45.50 -11.74 -23.22
C THR A 830 -45.17 -10.55 -22.34
N TYR A 831 -46.09 -9.59 -22.28
CA TYR A 831 -46.03 -8.45 -21.37
C TYR A 831 -46.92 -8.77 -20.15
N GLU A 832 -46.32 -9.05 -18.99
CA GLU A 832 -47.07 -9.28 -17.74
C GLU A 832 -47.33 -7.95 -17.04
N ILE A 833 -48.58 -7.48 -17.09
CA ILE A 833 -49.00 -6.17 -16.60
C ILE A 833 -49.80 -6.34 -15.32
N GLY A 834 -49.35 -5.70 -14.24
CA GLY A 834 -49.98 -5.73 -12.93
C GLY A 834 -51.16 -4.77 -12.77
N ALA A 835 -51.50 -4.45 -11.52
CA ALA A 835 -52.53 -3.48 -11.17
C ALA A 835 -52.01 -2.02 -11.21
N THR A 836 -51.29 -1.66 -12.27
CA THR A 836 -50.66 -0.34 -12.44
C THR A 836 -51.73 0.74 -12.67
N GLY A 837 -51.58 1.90 -12.04
CA GLY A 837 -52.56 2.99 -12.13
C GLY A 837 -52.85 3.43 -13.58
N ILE A 838 -51.79 3.76 -14.33
CA ILE A 838 -51.81 4.14 -15.74
C ILE A 838 -50.74 3.36 -16.49
N VAL A 839 -51.10 2.76 -17.61
CA VAL A 839 -50.17 2.10 -18.54
C VAL A 839 -50.32 2.75 -19.91
N ASN A 840 -49.24 3.27 -20.48
CA ASN A 840 -49.16 3.70 -21.87
C ASN A 840 -48.19 2.76 -22.58
N PHE A 841 -48.69 2.02 -23.55
CA PHE A 841 -47.92 1.01 -24.27
C PHE A 841 -47.96 1.31 -25.77
N THR A 842 -46.81 1.39 -26.42
CA THR A 842 -46.70 1.44 -27.88
C THR A 842 -46.16 0.10 -28.37
N ALA A 843 -47.02 -0.69 -29.01
CA ALA A 843 -46.65 -1.99 -29.57
C ALA A 843 -45.77 -1.86 -30.82
N GLN A 844 -45.17 -2.97 -31.25
CA GLN A 844 -44.31 -3.06 -32.44
C GLN A 844 -45.03 -2.50 -33.69
N ASP A 845 -44.34 -1.70 -34.53
CA ASP A 845 -44.97 -1.20 -35.77
C ASP A 845 -45.23 -2.34 -36.77
N TYR A 846 -46.51 -2.59 -37.04
CA TYR A 846 -47.03 -3.56 -38.02
C TYR A 846 -46.54 -3.39 -39.47
N ASN A 847 -45.87 -2.28 -39.83
CA ASN A 847 -45.34 -2.09 -41.18
C ASN A 847 -44.21 -3.07 -41.55
N VAL A 848 -43.70 -3.86 -40.61
CA VAL A 848 -42.75 -4.95 -40.83
C VAL A 848 -43.53 -6.23 -41.18
N ILE A 849 -43.23 -6.86 -42.32
CA ILE A 849 -44.00 -8.00 -42.89
C ILE A 849 -43.90 -9.28 -42.02
N ASP A 850 -43.07 -9.24 -40.97
CA ASP A 850 -42.77 -10.31 -40.04
C ASP A 850 -43.08 -9.90 -38.58
N SER A 851 -44.15 -9.14 -38.34
CA SER A 851 -44.57 -8.82 -36.96
C SER A 851 -44.88 -10.11 -36.19
N HIS A 852 -44.29 -10.24 -35.00
CA HIS A 852 -44.53 -11.38 -34.12
C HIS A 852 -45.70 -11.07 -33.19
N ARG A 853 -46.30 -12.13 -32.64
CA ARG A 853 -47.48 -11.98 -31.80
C ARG A 853 -47.11 -11.44 -30.42
N GLU A 854 -47.71 -10.31 -30.04
CA GLU A 854 -47.59 -9.77 -28.69
C GLU A 854 -48.75 -10.25 -27.79
N VAL A 855 -48.46 -10.58 -26.54
CA VAL A 855 -49.45 -11.05 -25.56
C VAL A 855 -49.43 -10.14 -24.34
N PHE A 856 -50.45 -9.28 -24.24
CA PHE A 856 -50.68 -8.43 -23.08
C PHE A 856 -51.43 -9.22 -22.02
N LYS A 857 -50.69 -9.77 -21.06
CA LYS A 857 -51.20 -10.61 -19.98
C LYS A 857 -51.41 -9.79 -18.72
N PHE A 858 -52.66 -9.64 -18.33
CA PHE A 858 -53.01 -8.91 -17.13
C PHE A 858 -52.97 -9.84 -15.91
N VAL A 859 -52.16 -9.49 -14.91
CA VAL A 859 -51.97 -10.25 -13.67
C VAL A 859 -52.44 -9.44 -12.46
N GLY A 860 -52.89 -10.12 -11.41
CA GLY A 860 -53.46 -9.48 -10.21
C GLY A 860 -54.99 -9.49 -10.16
N GLU A 861 -55.56 -8.62 -9.31
CA GLU A 861 -57.02 -8.49 -9.12
C GLU A 861 -57.65 -7.38 -9.97
N ASP A 862 -56.83 -6.52 -10.59
CA ASP A 862 -57.24 -5.32 -11.29
C ASP A 862 -56.36 -5.07 -12.55
N VAL A 863 -56.84 -4.28 -13.52
CA VAL A 863 -56.09 -3.93 -14.74
C VAL A 863 -55.67 -2.46 -14.81
N GLY A 864 -56.27 -1.58 -14.00
CA GLY A 864 -55.96 -0.14 -14.05
C GLY A 864 -56.40 0.54 -15.35
N THR A 865 -55.77 1.68 -15.69
CA THR A 865 -56.05 2.39 -16.94
C THR A 865 -54.97 2.09 -17.97
N VAL A 866 -55.25 1.20 -18.90
CA VAL A 866 -54.29 0.74 -19.92
C VAL A 866 -54.63 1.36 -21.27
N VAL A 867 -53.63 1.91 -21.94
CA VAL A 867 -53.71 2.41 -23.32
C VAL A 867 -52.66 1.66 -24.12
N ILE A 868 -53.09 0.97 -25.19
CA ILE A 868 -52.21 0.25 -26.11
C ILE A 868 -52.36 0.88 -27.49
N ASP A 869 -51.29 1.49 -27.99
CA ASP A 869 -51.15 1.94 -29.38
C ASP A 869 -50.53 0.83 -30.23
N ASN A 870 -50.75 0.90 -31.55
CA ASN A 870 -50.28 -0.07 -32.54
C ASN A 870 -50.78 -1.53 -32.38
N PHE A 871 -51.82 -1.79 -31.58
CA PHE A 871 -52.36 -3.15 -31.42
C PHE A 871 -52.80 -3.78 -32.75
N ASP A 872 -52.20 -4.91 -33.14
CA ASP A 872 -52.51 -5.64 -34.38
C ASP A 872 -53.77 -6.52 -34.24
N ASP A 873 -54.87 -6.06 -34.82
CA ASP A 873 -56.13 -6.79 -34.93
C ASP A 873 -56.23 -7.70 -36.18
N SER A 874 -55.12 -7.94 -36.88
CA SER A 874 -55.08 -8.73 -38.11
C SER A 874 -55.77 -10.09 -37.96
N PRO A 875 -56.48 -10.55 -39.01
CA PRO A 875 -57.11 -11.87 -38.99
C PRO A 875 -56.10 -13.03 -39.03
N ILE A 876 -54.80 -12.74 -39.16
CA ILE A 876 -53.74 -13.75 -39.24
C ILE A 876 -53.34 -14.14 -37.81
N ALA A 877 -53.85 -15.28 -37.35
CA ALA A 877 -53.68 -15.73 -35.97
C ALA A 877 -52.24 -15.91 -35.47
N ALA A 878 -51.24 -15.97 -36.37
CA ALA A 878 -49.83 -16.13 -36.02
C ALA A 878 -49.13 -14.81 -35.68
N VAL A 879 -49.65 -13.67 -36.16
CA VAL A 879 -49.03 -12.34 -36.01
C VAL A 879 -49.88 -11.37 -35.21
N ARG A 880 -51.18 -11.68 -35.02
CA ARG A 880 -52.10 -10.81 -34.29
C ARG A 880 -51.82 -10.80 -32.80
N ASP A 881 -52.01 -9.64 -32.20
CA ASP A 881 -51.85 -9.43 -30.77
C ASP A 881 -52.95 -10.11 -29.97
N ALA A 882 -52.66 -10.34 -28.69
CA ALA A 882 -53.60 -10.95 -27.77
C ALA A 882 -53.71 -10.23 -26.43
N LEU A 883 -54.93 -10.21 -25.92
CA LEU A 883 -55.23 -9.83 -24.55
C LEU A 883 -55.45 -11.11 -23.73
N ASP A 884 -54.66 -11.32 -22.68
CA ASP A 884 -54.77 -12.49 -21.81
C ASP A 884 -55.31 -12.12 -20.43
N PHE A 885 -56.53 -12.58 -20.15
CA PHE A 885 -57.22 -12.42 -18.86
C PHE A 885 -57.26 -13.71 -18.05
N SER A 886 -56.41 -14.69 -18.35
CA SER A 886 -56.43 -16.01 -17.69
C SER A 886 -56.13 -15.94 -16.19
N ALA A 887 -55.50 -14.88 -15.70
CA ALA A 887 -55.33 -14.63 -14.27
C ALA A 887 -56.64 -14.27 -13.55
N PHE A 888 -57.64 -13.75 -14.27
CA PHE A 888 -58.91 -13.32 -13.69
C PHE A 888 -59.90 -14.49 -13.61
N ALA A 889 -60.09 -15.03 -12.41
CA ALA A 889 -60.91 -16.22 -12.18
C ALA A 889 -62.37 -16.13 -12.67
N ASN A 890 -62.89 -14.93 -12.92
CA ASN A 890 -64.27 -14.69 -13.33
C ASN A 890 -64.44 -14.31 -14.81
N ILE A 891 -63.33 -14.11 -15.54
CA ILE A 891 -63.31 -13.76 -16.96
C ILE A 891 -63.19 -15.07 -17.76
N THR A 892 -64.34 -15.73 -17.97
CA THR A 892 -64.43 -17.06 -18.62
C THR A 892 -64.83 -17.00 -20.10
N GLY A 893 -65.04 -15.79 -20.63
CA GLY A 893 -65.38 -15.55 -22.03
C GLY A 893 -65.79 -14.11 -22.29
N ALA A 894 -65.94 -13.76 -23.57
CA ALA A 894 -66.24 -12.39 -24.03
C ALA A 894 -67.48 -11.75 -23.38
N ALA A 895 -68.44 -12.54 -22.90
CA ALA A 895 -69.63 -12.02 -22.21
C ALA A 895 -69.33 -11.37 -20.85
N ASN A 896 -68.13 -11.60 -20.29
CA ASN A 896 -67.65 -10.97 -19.07
C ASN A 896 -67.00 -9.60 -19.34
N LEU A 897 -66.79 -9.25 -20.61
CA LEU A 897 -66.18 -8.01 -21.06
C LEU A 897 -67.23 -7.14 -21.79
N ALA A 898 -67.07 -5.83 -21.69
CA ALA A 898 -67.87 -4.84 -22.40
C ALA A 898 -66.96 -4.03 -23.32
N PHE A 899 -67.32 -3.99 -24.60
CA PHE A 899 -66.58 -3.32 -25.68
C PHE A 899 -67.37 -2.10 -26.12
N ALA A 900 -66.73 -0.94 -26.15
CA ALA A 900 -67.33 0.32 -26.56
C ALA A 900 -66.36 1.14 -27.40
N ASP A 901 -66.83 1.65 -28.54
CA ASP A 901 -66.07 2.64 -29.29
C ASP A 901 -66.08 3.98 -28.54
N ASP A 902 -64.92 4.58 -28.28
CA ASP A 902 -64.78 5.96 -27.80
C ASP A 902 -63.92 6.77 -28.78
N GLY A 903 -64.57 7.63 -29.56
CA GLY A 903 -63.89 8.40 -30.60
C GLY A 903 -63.31 7.51 -31.71
N LEU A 904 -61.97 7.42 -31.77
CA LEU A 904 -61.23 6.60 -32.73
C LEU A 904 -60.69 5.29 -32.12
N ASP A 905 -60.99 5.03 -30.85
CA ASP A 905 -60.38 3.97 -30.07
C ASP A 905 -61.44 2.95 -29.61
N LEU A 906 -60.99 1.76 -29.26
CA LEU A 906 -61.83 0.70 -28.67
C LEU A 906 -61.54 0.59 -27.18
N VAL A 907 -62.56 0.77 -26.35
CA VAL A 907 -62.46 0.66 -24.88
C VAL A 907 -63.09 -0.64 -24.40
N ILE A 908 -62.33 -1.37 -23.58
CA ILE A 908 -62.70 -2.66 -22.97
C ILE A 908 -62.79 -2.47 -21.45
N THR A 909 -63.91 -2.89 -20.88
CA THR A 909 -64.16 -2.84 -19.41
C THR A 909 -64.77 -4.16 -18.94
N ALA A 910 -64.71 -4.45 -17.64
CA ALA A 910 -65.42 -5.60 -17.10
C ALA A 910 -66.94 -5.34 -17.08
N ALA A 911 -67.73 -6.22 -17.68
CA ALA A 911 -69.19 -6.05 -17.79
C ALA A 911 -69.90 -6.02 -16.42
N ASP A 912 -69.34 -6.74 -15.44
CA ASP A 912 -69.88 -6.89 -14.09
C ASP A 912 -68.96 -6.29 -13.01
N GLY A 913 -67.95 -5.49 -13.38
CA GLY A 913 -66.96 -4.93 -12.44
C GLY A 913 -66.08 -5.99 -11.80
N GLN A 914 -65.64 -6.97 -12.61
CA GLN A 914 -64.77 -8.07 -12.18
C GLN A 914 -63.30 -7.65 -12.03
N PHE A 915 -62.93 -6.54 -12.66
CA PHE A 915 -61.74 -5.72 -12.44
C PHE A 915 -62.18 -4.25 -12.52
N ASP A 916 -61.41 -3.34 -11.95
CA ASP A 916 -61.59 -1.89 -12.06
C ASP A 916 -60.75 -1.35 -13.26
N GLY A 917 -60.99 -0.11 -13.66
CA GLY A 917 -60.27 0.47 -14.81
C GLY A 917 -60.78 0.04 -16.19
N ALA A 918 -59.95 0.24 -17.21
CA ALA A 918 -60.30 0.07 -18.62
C ALA A 918 -59.04 -0.12 -19.50
N ILE A 919 -59.18 -0.90 -20.56
CA ILE A 919 -58.14 -1.06 -21.60
C ILE A 919 -58.61 -0.34 -22.86
N THR A 920 -57.80 0.58 -23.39
CA THR A 920 -58.06 1.35 -24.60
C THR A 920 -57.10 0.91 -25.68
N LEU A 921 -57.62 0.39 -26.78
CA LEU A 921 -56.85 0.07 -27.98
C LEU A 921 -56.99 1.23 -28.97
N VAL A 922 -55.89 1.94 -29.21
CA VAL A 922 -55.88 3.17 -30.01
C VAL A 922 -56.10 2.85 -31.48
N GLY A 923 -56.90 3.66 -32.18
CA GLY A 923 -57.10 3.55 -33.62
C GLY A 923 -58.04 2.42 -34.10
N LEU A 924 -58.57 1.59 -33.20
CA LEU A 924 -59.45 0.45 -33.52
C LEU A 924 -60.96 0.77 -33.48
N ALA A 925 -61.38 2.03 -33.67
CA ALA A 925 -62.81 2.38 -33.67
C ALA A 925 -63.63 1.63 -34.73
N GLY A 926 -64.84 1.25 -34.34
CA GLY A 926 -65.78 0.50 -35.17
C GLY A 926 -65.59 -1.02 -35.08
N GLN A 927 -64.62 -1.48 -34.28
CA GLN A 927 -64.36 -2.89 -34.02
C GLN A 927 -65.16 -3.47 -32.86
N ALA A 928 -65.94 -2.66 -32.12
CA ALA A 928 -66.77 -3.14 -31.00
C ALA A 928 -67.80 -4.23 -31.40
N ASP A 929 -68.21 -4.30 -32.66
CA ASP A 929 -69.09 -5.36 -33.19
C ASP A 929 -68.32 -6.59 -33.71
N PHE A 930 -66.99 -6.52 -33.82
CA PHE A 930 -66.08 -7.52 -34.41
C PHE A 930 -65.18 -8.20 -33.37
N VAL A 931 -65.54 -8.13 -32.09
CA VAL A 931 -64.80 -8.72 -30.96
C VAL A 931 -64.41 -10.19 -31.15
N ALA A 932 -65.19 -10.95 -31.93
CA ALA A 932 -64.88 -12.34 -32.24
C ALA A 932 -63.58 -12.53 -33.05
N ASP A 933 -63.08 -11.47 -33.69
CA ASP A 933 -61.87 -11.47 -34.49
C ASP A 933 -60.61 -11.19 -33.65
N PHE A 934 -60.76 -10.65 -32.43
CA PHE A 934 -59.67 -10.43 -31.48
C PHE A 934 -59.14 -11.75 -30.90
N SER A 935 -57.84 -11.79 -30.59
CA SER A 935 -57.24 -12.88 -29.82
C SER A 935 -57.39 -12.59 -28.33
N ILE A 936 -58.43 -13.13 -27.70
CA ILE A 936 -58.62 -12.97 -26.25
C ILE A 936 -58.50 -14.33 -25.57
N ILE A 937 -57.59 -14.42 -24.61
CA ILE A 937 -57.37 -15.60 -23.77
C ILE A 937 -58.15 -15.41 -22.46
N TYR A 938 -58.84 -16.47 -22.05
CA TYR A 938 -59.71 -16.52 -20.87
C TYR A 938 -59.26 -17.66 -19.97
N MET A 939 -59.74 -17.66 -18.72
CA MET A 939 -59.51 -18.74 -17.73
C MET A 939 -60.02 -20.12 -18.19
#